data_AF-A0A178WFJ7-F1
#
_entry.id   AF-A0A178WFJ7-F1
#
_cell.length_a   1.000
_cell.length_b   1.000
_cell.length_c   1.000
_cell.angle_alpha   90.00
_cell.angle_beta   90.00
_cell.angle_gamma   90.00
#
_symmetry.space_group_name_H-M   'P 1'
#
loop_
_entity.id
_entity.type
_entity.pdbx_description
1 polymer ?
#
loop_
_entity_poly.entity_id
_entity_poly.type
_entity_poly.pdbx_seq_one_letter_code
_entity_poly.pdbx_strand_id
1 'polypeptide(L)'
;MKRFYGGLLVVSMCMFLTVYRYVDLNTPVEKPYITAAASVVVTPNTTLPMEWLRITLPDFMKEARNTQEAISGDDIAVVSGLFVEQNVSKEEREPLLTWNRLESLVDNAQSLVNGVDAIKEAGIVWESLVSAVEAKKLVDVNENQTRKGKEELCPQFLSKMNATEADGSSLKLQIPCGLTQGSSITVIGIPDGLVGSFRIDLTGQPLPGEPDPPIIVHYNVRLLGDKSTEDPVIVQNSWTASQDWGAEERCPKFDPDMNKKGECKYSFTRLHKLDDLDECNKMVGGEINRTSSTSLQSNTSRGVPVAREASKHEKYFPFKQGFLSVATLRVGTEGMQMTVDGKHITSFAFRDTLEPWLVSEIRITGDFRLISILASGLPTSEESEHVVDLEALKSPTLSPLRPLDLVIGVFSTANNFKRRMAVRRTWMQYDDVRSGRVAVRFFVGLHKSPLVNLELWNEARTYGDVQLMPFVDYYSLISWKTLAICIFGTEVDSAKFIMKTDDDAFVRVDEVLLSLSMTNNTRGLIYGLINSDSQPIRNPDSKWYISYEEWPEEKYPPWAHGPGYIVSRDIAESVGKLFKEGNLKMFKLEDVAMGIWIAELTKHGLEPHYENDGRIISDGCKDGYVVAHYQSPAEMTCLWRKYQETKRSLCCREW
;
A
#
# COMPACT_ATOMS: atom_id res chain seq x y z
N MET A 1 67.40 -40.71 -23.72
CA MET A 1 68.62 -40.05 -23.22
C MET A 1 68.61 -38.59 -23.64
N LYS A 2 68.66 -37.68 -22.65
CA LYS A 2 69.14 -36.27 -22.64
C LYS A 2 68.64 -35.31 -23.75
N ARG A 3 67.81 -34.27 -23.51
CA ARG A 3 68.03 -32.99 -22.75
C ARG A 3 69.25 -32.21 -23.32
N PHE A 4 69.27 -30.88 -23.57
CA PHE A 4 68.41 -29.74 -23.19
C PHE A 4 69.03 -28.42 -23.76
N TYR A 5 68.22 -27.36 -23.76
CA TYR A 5 68.53 -25.92 -23.55
C TYR A 5 69.26 -25.12 -24.65
N GLY A 6 68.48 -24.35 -25.42
CA GLY A 6 69.00 -23.23 -26.21
C GLY A 6 67.98 -22.33 -26.92
N GLY A 7 66.67 -22.47 -26.66
CA GLY A 7 65.63 -21.74 -27.40
C GLY A 7 64.36 -21.41 -26.61
N LEU A 8 64.44 -21.34 -25.27
CA LEU A 8 63.28 -21.10 -24.39
C LEU A 8 63.31 -19.75 -23.66
N LEU A 9 64.27 -18.86 -23.95
CA LEU A 9 64.43 -17.59 -23.23
C LEU A 9 63.85 -16.36 -23.93
N VAL A 10 63.36 -16.48 -25.18
CA VAL A 10 62.85 -15.31 -25.94
C VAL A 10 61.32 -15.28 -26.02
N VAL A 11 60.63 -16.42 -25.93
CA VAL A 11 59.15 -16.48 -25.96
C VAL A 11 58.54 -16.33 -24.56
N SER A 12 59.30 -16.61 -23.49
CA SER A 12 58.82 -16.44 -22.12
C SER A 12 58.74 -14.97 -21.69
N MET A 13 59.62 -14.08 -22.18
CA MET A 13 59.59 -12.66 -21.81
C MET A 13 58.39 -11.89 -22.41
N CYS A 14 57.82 -12.34 -23.54
CA CYS A 14 56.65 -11.68 -24.13
C CYS A 14 55.31 -12.06 -23.48
N MET A 15 55.21 -13.22 -22.81
CA MET A 15 54.01 -13.62 -22.05
C MET A 15 53.95 -12.99 -20.65
N PHE A 16 55.08 -12.57 -20.07
CA PHE A 16 55.09 -11.93 -18.75
C PHE A 16 54.70 -10.44 -18.78
N LEU A 17 54.95 -9.72 -19.89
CA LEU A 17 54.62 -8.30 -20.00
C LEU A 17 53.14 -8.02 -20.33
N THR A 18 52.41 -8.98 -20.91
CA THR A 18 50.96 -8.88 -21.15
C THR A 18 50.13 -9.28 -19.92
N VAL A 19 50.65 -10.17 -19.06
CA VAL A 19 49.98 -10.53 -17.80
C VAL A 19 50.15 -9.43 -16.72
N TYR A 20 51.29 -8.73 -16.68
CA TYR A 20 51.52 -7.68 -15.66
C TYR A 20 50.75 -6.37 -15.91
N ARG A 21 50.19 -6.14 -17.11
CA ARG A 21 49.32 -4.98 -17.38
C ARG A 21 47.82 -5.26 -17.23
N TYR A 22 47.42 -6.51 -17.01
CA TYR A 22 46.01 -6.89 -16.84
C TYR A 22 45.63 -7.29 -15.41
N VAL A 23 46.58 -7.29 -14.47
CA VAL A 23 46.38 -7.73 -13.07
C VAL A 23 46.40 -6.57 -12.06
N ASP A 24 46.53 -5.31 -12.50
CA ASP A 24 46.49 -4.12 -11.62
C ASP A 24 45.09 -3.49 -11.47
N LEU A 25 44.05 -4.24 -11.84
CA LEU A 25 42.65 -3.91 -11.57
C LEU A 25 41.98 -5.19 -11.07
N ASN A 26 41.56 -5.16 -9.80
CA ASN A 26 40.85 -6.20 -9.04
C ASN A 26 41.73 -7.23 -8.33
N THR A 27 42.08 -6.97 -7.07
CA THR A 27 41.64 -7.79 -5.93
C THR A 27 41.96 -7.12 -4.58
N PRO A 28 41.17 -7.40 -3.52
CA PRO A 28 41.14 -6.63 -2.29
C PRO A 28 42.23 -7.07 -1.31
N VAL A 29 42.93 -6.10 -0.72
CA VAL A 29 43.84 -6.35 0.40
C VAL A 29 43.02 -6.40 1.69
N GLU A 30 43.03 -7.57 2.32
CA GLU A 30 42.56 -7.80 3.67
C GLU A 30 43.56 -7.24 4.72
N LYS A 31 42.99 -6.64 5.78
CA LYS A 31 43.52 -6.33 7.15
C LYS A 31 44.18 -4.95 7.38
N PRO A 32 44.08 -4.37 8.61
CA PRO A 32 43.70 -4.99 9.87
C PRO A 32 42.55 -4.31 10.65
N TYR A 33 41.80 -5.13 11.39
CA TYR A 33 41.06 -4.68 12.57
C TYR A 33 42.05 -4.10 13.58
N ILE A 34 41.99 -2.78 13.79
CA ILE A 34 42.58 -2.12 14.95
C ILE A 34 41.44 -1.52 15.75
N THR A 35 41.24 -2.09 16.94
CA THR A 35 40.58 -1.47 18.08
C THR A 35 41.18 -0.10 18.35
N ALA A 36 40.41 0.95 18.13
CA ALA A 36 40.65 2.27 18.67
C ALA A 36 39.40 2.72 19.44
N ALA A 37 39.30 2.23 20.67
CA ALA A 37 38.69 3.02 21.73
C ALA A 37 39.59 4.24 21.95
N ALA A 38 39.24 5.36 21.33
CA ALA A 38 39.81 6.66 21.63
C ALA A 38 38.69 7.69 21.50
N SER A 39 38.15 8.03 22.65
CA SER A 39 37.45 9.28 23.00
C SER A 39 37.57 10.38 21.95
N VAL A 40 36.63 10.42 20.99
CA VAL A 40 36.26 11.67 20.34
C VAL A 40 35.32 12.36 21.32
N VAL A 41 35.87 13.32 22.05
CA VAL A 41 35.09 14.34 22.75
C VAL A 41 34.34 15.11 21.65
N VAL A 42 33.13 14.64 21.34
CA VAL A 42 32.15 15.41 20.59
C VAL A 42 31.76 16.55 21.51
N THR A 43 32.37 17.71 21.29
CA THR A 43 31.86 18.97 21.81
C THR A 43 30.43 19.13 21.30
N PRO A 44 29.43 19.28 22.18
CA PRO A 44 28.05 19.45 21.76
C PRO A 44 27.89 20.88 21.27
N ASN A 45 28.12 21.14 19.98
CA ASN A 45 27.45 22.25 19.33
C ASN A 45 26.04 21.79 18.98
N THR A 46 25.21 21.82 20.03
CA THR A 46 23.76 21.86 19.99
C THR A 46 23.28 22.98 19.05
N THR A 47 22.08 22.74 18.51
CA THR A 47 21.17 23.68 17.81
C THR A 47 21.28 23.76 16.28
N LEU A 48 20.91 22.70 15.58
CA LEU A 48 19.88 22.85 14.55
C LEU A 48 18.55 22.53 15.25
N PRO A 49 17.64 23.50 15.46
CA PRO A 49 16.30 23.17 15.92
C PRO A 49 15.69 22.26 14.87
N MET A 50 15.15 21.11 15.27
CA MET A 50 14.12 20.43 14.50
C MET A 50 12.99 21.43 14.34
N GLU A 51 13.02 22.16 13.22
CA GLU A 51 12.06 23.19 12.90
C GLU A 51 10.73 22.49 12.67
N TRP A 52 9.75 22.91 13.45
CA TRP A 52 8.41 22.36 13.46
C TRP A 52 7.83 22.47 12.05
N LEU A 53 7.65 21.35 11.35
CA LEU A 53 6.90 21.31 10.10
C LEU A 53 5.43 21.62 10.42
N ARG A 54 5.09 22.91 10.52
CA ARG A 54 3.75 23.36 10.19
C ARG A 54 3.62 23.15 8.69
N ILE A 55 3.14 21.97 8.29
CA ILE A 55 2.72 21.73 6.92
C ILE A 55 1.48 22.59 6.70
N THR A 56 1.69 23.84 6.37
CA THR A 56 0.64 24.65 5.78
C THR A 56 0.58 24.25 4.31
N LEU A 57 -0.62 23.91 3.83
CA LEU A 57 -0.89 23.80 2.40
C LEU A 57 -0.22 24.99 1.69
N PRO A 58 0.55 24.78 0.61
CA PRO A 58 1.18 25.89 -0.10
C PRO A 58 0.16 26.99 -0.40
N ASP A 59 0.55 28.26 -0.30
CA ASP A 59 -0.41 29.37 -0.39
C ASP A 59 -1.21 29.36 -1.71
N PHE A 60 -0.60 28.92 -2.82
CA PHE A 60 -1.29 28.72 -4.10
C PHE A 60 -2.41 27.67 -4.06
N MET A 61 -2.30 26.67 -3.17
CA MET A 61 -3.35 25.66 -2.97
C MET A 61 -4.44 26.14 -2.01
N LYS A 62 -4.12 27.06 -1.09
CA LYS A 62 -5.14 27.70 -0.24
C LYS A 62 -6.08 28.59 -1.07
N GLU A 63 -5.54 29.30 -2.06
CA GLU A 63 -6.33 30.10 -3.00
C GLU A 63 -7.26 29.25 -3.86
N ALA A 64 -6.78 28.10 -4.36
CA ALA A 64 -7.60 27.13 -5.09
C ALA A 64 -8.75 26.54 -4.23
N ARG A 65 -8.56 26.47 -2.91
CA ARG A 65 -9.57 26.02 -1.93
C ARG A 65 -10.71 27.03 -1.73
N ASN A 66 -10.44 28.33 -1.86
CA ASN A 66 -11.48 29.36 -1.73
C ASN A 66 -12.45 29.38 -2.91
N THR A 67 -11.99 28.99 -4.11
CA THR A 67 -12.87 28.71 -5.26
C THR A 67 -13.76 27.48 -5.06
N GLN A 68 -13.35 26.57 -4.16
CA GLN A 68 -14.03 25.30 -3.86
C GLN A 68 -15.31 25.50 -3.03
N GLU A 69 -15.37 26.50 -2.15
CA GLU A 69 -16.57 26.84 -1.37
C GLU A 69 -17.68 27.49 -2.24
N ALA A 70 -17.35 27.93 -3.47
CA ALA A 70 -18.30 28.54 -4.40
C ALA A 70 -18.95 27.53 -5.37
N ILE A 71 -18.41 26.31 -5.50
CA ILE A 71 -18.92 25.25 -6.38
C ILE A 71 -19.81 24.32 -5.55
N SER A 72 -20.97 24.85 -5.17
CA SER A 72 -22.07 24.08 -4.61
C SER A 72 -23.26 24.29 -5.52
N GLY A 73 -23.65 23.27 -6.29
CA GLY A 73 -24.98 23.30 -6.92
C GLY A 73 -25.30 22.34 -8.06
N ASP A 74 -24.34 21.77 -8.80
CA ASP A 74 -24.68 20.95 -9.96
C ASP A 74 -23.72 19.77 -10.19
N ASP A 75 -24.09 18.60 -9.67
CA ASP A 75 -23.37 17.33 -9.87
C ASP A 75 -23.17 16.99 -11.35
N ILE A 76 -24.09 17.41 -12.23
CA ILE A 76 -24.01 17.12 -13.67
C ILE A 76 -22.91 17.97 -14.31
N ALA A 77 -22.76 19.23 -13.90
CA ALA A 77 -21.71 20.12 -14.39
C ALA A 77 -20.31 19.63 -14.00
N VAL A 78 -20.15 19.16 -12.76
CA VAL A 78 -18.87 18.62 -12.23
C VAL A 78 -18.44 17.37 -12.99
N VAL A 79 -19.36 16.42 -13.23
CA VAL A 79 -19.06 15.20 -13.98
C VAL A 79 -18.82 15.49 -15.46
N SER A 80 -19.59 16.40 -16.06
CA SER A 80 -19.41 16.80 -17.46
C SER A 80 -18.06 17.50 -17.68
N GLY A 81 -17.58 18.28 -16.71
CA GLY A 81 -16.28 18.94 -16.74
C GLY A 81 -15.08 17.97 -16.73
N LEU A 82 -15.25 16.77 -16.18
CA LEU A 82 -14.18 15.78 -16.00
C LEU A 82 -13.58 15.29 -17.33
N PHE A 83 -14.39 15.21 -18.40
CA PHE A 83 -13.98 14.70 -19.72
C PHE A 83 -13.83 15.80 -20.78
N VAL A 84 -13.92 17.09 -20.40
CA VAL A 84 -13.70 18.19 -21.33
C VAL A 84 -12.23 18.21 -21.76
N GLU A 85 -12.00 18.23 -23.08
CA GLU A 85 -10.64 18.37 -23.61
C GLU A 85 -10.02 19.70 -23.18
N GLN A 86 -8.99 19.62 -22.33
CA GLN A 86 -8.19 20.77 -21.95
C GLN A 86 -7.06 20.98 -22.96
N ASN A 87 -6.68 22.25 -23.17
CA ASN A 87 -5.58 22.60 -24.06
C ASN A 87 -4.23 22.41 -23.35
N VAL A 88 -3.89 21.14 -23.09
CA VAL A 88 -2.68 20.74 -22.35
C VAL A 88 -1.51 20.39 -23.28
N SER A 89 -0.29 20.57 -22.77
CA SER A 89 0.96 20.22 -23.48
C SER A 89 1.05 18.70 -23.76
N LYS A 90 1.96 18.28 -24.65
CA LYS A 90 2.10 16.86 -24.98
C LYS A 90 2.45 16.03 -23.74
N GLU A 91 3.37 16.53 -22.92
CA GLU A 91 3.81 15.88 -21.67
C GLU A 91 2.67 15.72 -20.66
N GLU A 92 1.70 16.62 -20.68
CA GLU A 92 0.51 16.58 -19.82
C GLU A 92 -0.60 15.68 -20.36
N ARG A 93 -0.54 15.29 -21.63
CA ARG A 93 -1.47 14.31 -22.24
C ARG A 93 -1.05 12.87 -22.01
N GLU A 94 0.25 12.60 -21.88
CA GLU A 94 0.78 11.26 -21.65
C GLU A 94 0.13 10.52 -20.47
N PRO A 95 -0.17 11.14 -19.31
CA PRO A 95 -0.88 10.44 -18.24
C PRO A 95 -2.38 10.25 -18.47
N LEU A 96 -2.96 10.83 -19.53
CA LEU A 96 -4.40 10.89 -19.78
C LEU A 96 -4.81 10.08 -21.02
N LEU A 97 -3.95 9.21 -21.56
CA LEU A 97 -4.21 8.52 -22.84
C LEU A 97 -5.46 7.62 -22.78
N THR A 98 -5.81 7.09 -21.62
CA THR A 98 -7.04 6.32 -21.37
C THR A 98 -8.22 7.16 -20.90
N TRP A 99 -7.99 8.40 -20.45
CA TRP A 99 -8.97 9.19 -19.69
C TRP A 99 -10.29 9.35 -20.45
N ASN A 100 -10.27 9.95 -21.64
CA ASN A 100 -11.48 10.16 -22.45
C ASN A 100 -12.07 8.85 -23.01
N ARG A 101 -11.30 7.76 -23.05
CA ARG A 101 -11.80 6.45 -23.50
C ARG A 101 -12.67 5.77 -22.44
N LEU A 102 -12.63 6.28 -21.21
CA LEU A 102 -13.37 5.81 -20.05
C LEU A 102 -14.62 6.67 -19.75
N GLU A 103 -15.04 7.55 -20.67
CA GLU A 103 -16.24 8.38 -20.49
C GLU A 103 -17.50 7.54 -20.18
N SER A 104 -17.62 6.35 -20.79
CA SER A 104 -18.74 5.43 -20.54
C SER A 104 -18.77 4.83 -19.11
N LEU A 105 -17.76 5.11 -18.27
CA LEU A 105 -17.85 4.84 -16.83
C LEU A 105 -18.99 5.62 -16.19
N VAL A 106 -19.29 6.84 -16.66
CA VAL A 106 -20.38 7.68 -16.13
C VAL A 106 -21.73 6.96 -16.26
N ASP A 107 -22.00 6.41 -17.44
CA ASP A 107 -23.24 5.69 -17.72
C ASP A 107 -23.35 4.38 -16.92
N ASN A 108 -22.21 3.78 -16.56
CA ASN A 108 -22.12 2.51 -15.86
C ASN A 108 -21.70 2.67 -14.39
N ALA A 109 -21.75 3.88 -13.83
CA ALA A 109 -21.20 4.19 -12.50
C ALA A 109 -21.88 3.40 -11.37
N GLN A 110 -23.15 3.05 -11.55
CA GLN A 110 -23.94 2.28 -10.57
C GLN A 110 -23.60 0.78 -10.56
N SER A 111 -22.80 0.30 -11.52
CA SER A 111 -22.47 -1.13 -11.64
C SER A 111 -21.51 -1.64 -10.56
N LEU A 112 -20.83 -0.74 -9.84
CA LEU A 112 -19.95 -1.04 -8.72
C LEU A 112 -20.27 -0.16 -7.52
N VAL A 113 -20.06 -0.70 -6.33
CA VAL A 113 -20.22 0.04 -5.07
C VAL A 113 -19.28 1.24 -5.07
N ASN A 114 -19.80 2.42 -4.69
CA ASN A 114 -19.10 3.72 -4.67
C ASN A 114 -18.73 4.30 -6.04
N GLY A 115 -19.15 3.68 -7.15
CA GLY A 115 -18.74 4.17 -8.48
C GLY A 115 -19.27 5.57 -8.81
N VAL A 116 -20.51 5.87 -8.42
CA VAL A 116 -21.10 7.21 -8.57
C VAL A 116 -20.34 8.24 -7.76
N ASP A 117 -20.10 7.95 -6.48
CA ASP A 117 -19.42 8.88 -5.57
C ASP A 117 -17.98 9.12 -6.05
N ALA A 118 -17.25 8.06 -6.42
CA ALA A 118 -15.87 8.17 -6.90
C ALA A 118 -15.71 9.05 -8.15
N ILE A 119 -16.66 9.01 -9.09
CA ILE A 119 -16.65 9.87 -10.29
C ILE A 119 -16.97 11.32 -9.91
N LYS A 120 -17.96 11.55 -9.03
CA LYS A 120 -18.30 12.90 -8.55
C LYS A 120 -17.13 13.53 -7.81
N GLU A 121 -16.56 12.79 -6.87
CA GLU A 121 -15.39 13.21 -6.10
C GLU A 121 -14.21 13.50 -7.01
N ALA A 122 -14.02 12.69 -8.07
CA ALA A 122 -12.98 12.90 -9.06
C ALA A 122 -13.11 14.24 -9.80
N GLY A 123 -14.32 14.66 -10.16
CA GLY A 123 -14.56 15.99 -10.73
C GLY A 123 -14.05 17.10 -9.80
N ILE A 124 -14.39 17.03 -8.52
CA ILE A 124 -13.97 18.03 -7.52
C ILE A 124 -12.43 18.05 -7.36
N VAL A 125 -11.80 16.88 -7.21
CA VAL A 125 -10.35 16.83 -6.98
C VAL A 125 -9.55 17.10 -8.24
N TRP A 126 -10.10 16.81 -9.42
CA TRP A 126 -9.49 17.12 -10.71
C TRP A 126 -9.45 18.62 -10.98
N GLU A 127 -10.56 19.33 -10.77
CA GLU A 127 -10.62 20.79 -10.88
C GLU A 127 -9.62 21.47 -9.92
N SER A 128 -9.53 20.96 -8.68
CA SER A 128 -8.56 21.42 -7.69
C SER A 128 -7.11 21.21 -8.16
N LEU A 129 -6.81 20.04 -8.73
CA LEU A 129 -5.48 19.73 -9.27
C LEU A 129 -5.12 20.65 -10.45
N VAL A 130 -6.01 20.81 -11.43
CA VAL A 130 -5.78 21.66 -12.61
C VAL A 130 -5.51 23.10 -12.17
N SER A 131 -6.33 23.63 -11.25
CA SER A 131 -6.14 24.97 -10.69
C SER A 131 -4.79 25.11 -9.97
N ALA A 132 -4.40 24.11 -9.17
CA ALA A 132 -3.12 24.11 -8.48
C ALA A 132 -1.91 24.04 -9.44
N VAL A 133 -2.02 23.27 -10.52
CA VAL A 133 -1.00 23.16 -11.56
C VAL A 133 -0.84 24.47 -12.33
N GLU A 134 -1.95 25.12 -12.68
CA GLU A 134 -1.93 26.44 -13.34
C GLU A 134 -1.32 27.52 -12.44
N ALA A 135 -1.73 27.57 -11.17
CA ALA A 135 -1.17 28.50 -10.20
C ALA A 135 0.35 28.29 -10.01
N LYS A 136 0.79 27.04 -9.92
CA LYS A 136 2.23 26.69 -9.81
C LYS A 136 3.02 27.13 -11.04
N LYS A 137 2.48 26.95 -12.26
CA LYS A 137 3.11 27.45 -13.49
C LYS A 137 3.32 28.96 -13.47
N LEU A 138 2.36 29.73 -12.94
CA LEU A 138 2.49 31.19 -12.82
C LEU A 138 3.57 31.61 -11.80
N VAL A 139 3.72 30.85 -10.72
CA VAL A 139 4.77 31.08 -9.70
C VAL A 139 6.15 30.74 -10.25
N ASP A 140 6.30 29.59 -10.91
CA ASP A 140 7.58 29.13 -11.50
C ASP A 140 8.09 30.08 -12.59
N VAL A 141 7.20 30.81 -13.29
CA VAL A 141 7.57 31.83 -14.28
C VAL A 141 8.10 33.12 -13.62
N ASN A 142 7.64 33.44 -12.41
CA ASN A 142 8.01 34.66 -11.69
C ASN A 142 9.25 34.50 -10.78
N GLU A 143 9.57 33.28 -10.35
CA GLU A 143 10.78 33.00 -9.56
C GLU A 143 11.97 32.62 -10.45
N ASN A 144 12.85 33.59 -10.70
CA ASN A 144 14.13 33.35 -11.36
C ASN A 144 15.07 32.58 -10.41
N GLN A 145 15.10 31.24 -10.54
CA GLN A 145 16.08 30.30 -9.96
C GLN A 145 16.83 30.75 -8.69
N THR A 146 16.11 31.00 -7.59
CA THR A 146 16.71 30.83 -6.26
C THR A 146 16.38 29.44 -5.77
N ARG A 147 17.40 28.58 -5.62
CA ARG A 147 17.32 27.26 -4.97
C ARG A 147 16.89 27.42 -3.50
N LYS A 148 15.62 27.74 -3.24
CA LYS A 148 14.96 27.37 -1.98
C LYS A 148 14.79 25.86 -2.02
N GLY A 149 15.15 25.17 -0.92
CA GLY A 149 14.95 23.73 -0.81
C GLY A 149 13.49 23.40 -1.15
N LYS A 150 13.27 22.39 -2.00
CA LYS A 150 11.92 21.88 -2.28
C LYS A 150 11.28 21.55 -0.93
N GLU A 151 10.23 22.26 -0.58
CA GLU A 151 9.41 21.91 0.58
C GLU A 151 8.74 20.56 0.28
N GLU A 152 9.05 19.52 1.05
CA GLU A 152 8.49 18.19 0.85
C GLU A 152 6.98 18.22 1.13
N LEU A 153 6.15 18.11 0.08
CA LEU A 153 4.69 18.10 0.23
C LEU A 153 4.20 16.87 1.01
N CYS A 154 4.92 15.75 0.87
CA CYS A 154 4.67 14.48 1.56
C CYS A 154 5.91 14.06 2.37
N PRO A 155 6.03 14.51 3.63
CA PRO A 155 7.18 14.18 4.46
C PRO A 155 7.12 12.73 4.94
N GLN A 156 8.28 12.06 4.95
CA GLN A 156 8.40 10.66 5.39
C GLN A 156 8.19 10.48 6.92
N PHE A 157 8.40 11.55 7.68
CA PHE A 157 8.34 11.55 9.14
C PHE A 157 7.65 12.82 9.65
N LEU A 158 6.79 12.66 10.65
CA LEU A 158 6.12 13.74 11.36
C LEU A 158 6.25 13.54 12.86
N SER A 159 6.37 14.64 13.60
CA SER A 159 6.33 14.59 15.05
C SER A 159 5.70 15.85 15.64
N LYS A 160 4.96 15.67 16.74
CA LYS A 160 4.45 16.76 17.58
C LYS A 160 4.81 16.46 19.03
N MET A 161 5.78 17.20 19.56
CA MET A 161 6.19 17.14 20.97
C MET A 161 5.43 18.16 21.82
N ASN A 162 5.32 17.93 23.13
CA ASN A 162 4.66 18.83 24.09
C ASN A 162 3.24 19.19 23.65
N ALA A 163 2.51 18.16 23.23
CA ALA A 163 1.27 18.33 22.50
C ALA A 163 0.06 18.65 23.39
N THR A 164 0.29 19.09 24.63
CA THR A 164 -0.76 19.58 25.52
C THR A 164 -1.06 21.03 25.14
N GLU A 165 -1.99 21.22 24.19
CA GLU A 165 -2.57 22.55 23.93
C GLU A 165 -3.36 23.03 25.17
N ALA A 166 -3.42 24.35 25.36
CA ALA A 166 -4.07 24.99 26.51
C ALA A 166 -5.59 24.77 26.60
N ASP A 167 -6.18 24.15 25.58
CA ASP A 167 -7.61 23.83 25.48
C ASP A 167 -7.78 22.30 25.58
N GLY A 168 -7.81 21.80 26.82
CA GLY A 168 -7.61 20.39 27.19
C GLY A 168 -8.71 19.40 26.78
N SER A 169 -9.15 19.37 25.52
CA SER A 169 -10.21 18.45 25.06
C SER A 169 -9.87 17.59 23.83
N SER A 170 -9.00 18.03 22.91
CA SER A 170 -8.62 17.20 21.76
C SER A 170 -7.27 17.61 21.15
N LEU A 171 -6.38 16.63 20.90
CA LEU A 171 -5.20 16.87 20.06
C LEU A 171 -5.42 16.30 18.66
N LYS A 172 -4.97 17.06 17.66
CA LYS A 172 -4.88 16.64 16.26
C LYS A 172 -3.45 16.71 15.71
N LEU A 173 -3.08 15.74 14.88
CA LEU A 173 -1.89 15.76 14.02
C LEU A 173 -2.33 15.42 12.59
N GLN A 174 -1.99 16.29 11.64
CA GLN A 174 -2.29 16.10 10.22
C GLN A 174 -1.30 15.09 9.59
N ILE A 175 -1.81 14.26 8.70
CA ILE A 175 -1.08 13.25 7.91
C ILE A 175 -1.42 13.54 6.44
N PRO A 176 -0.70 14.47 5.79
CA PRO A 176 -1.16 15.10 4.54
C PRO A 176 -1.30 14.14 3.34
N CYS A 177 -0.58 13.01 3.38
CA CYS A 177 -0.44 12.10 2.25
C CYS A 177 -0.93 10.67 2.52
N GLY A 178 -1.69 10.47 3.60
CA GLY A 178 -2.17 9.14 3.93
C GLY A 178 -1.15 8.26 4.62
N LEU A 179 -1.56 7.01 4.82
CA LEU A 179 -0.69 5.93 5.26
C LEU A 179 -0.53 4.90 4.14
N THR A 180 0.58 4.19 4.17
CA THR A 180 0.88 3.06 3.28
C THR A 180 1.32 1.86 4.10
N GLN A 181 1.39 0.67 3.50
CA GLN A 181 1.91 -0.51 4.20
C GLN A 181 3.30 -0.23 4.81
N GLY A 182 3.46 -0.57 6.09
CA GLY A 182 4.67 -0.29 6.86
C GLY A 182 4.70 1.08 7.54
N SER A 183 3.80 2.00 7.21
CA SER A 183 3.63 3.25 7.96
C SER A 183 3.24 2.96 9.41
N SER A 184 3.69 3.79 10.33
CA SER A 184 3.37 3.66 11.76
C SER A 184 3.12 5.00 12.41
N ILE A 185 2.21 5.01 13.38
CA ILE A 185 1.92 6.14 14.24
C ILE A 185 2.12 5.71 15.70
N THR A 186 3.08 6.32 16.38
CA THR A 186 3.40 6.09 17.79
C THR A 186 2.87 7.24 18.63
N VAL A 187 2.01 6.91 19.58
CA VAL A 187 1.40 7.79 20.57
C VAL A 187 2.04 7.50 21.92
N ILE A 188 2.59 8.54 22.55
CA ILE A 188 3.27 8.46 23.85
C ILE A 188 2.52 9.36 24.83
N GLY A 189 1.98 8.80 25.90
CA GLY A 189 1.24 9.57 26.90
C GLY A 189 0.88 8.77 28.14
N ILE A 190 0.17 9.42 29.06
CA ILE A 190 -0.22 8.87 30.36
C ILE A 190 -1.74 8.99 30.48
N PRO A 191 -2.49 7.89 30.63
CA PRO A 191 -3.91 7.96 30.90
C PRO A 191 -4.13 8.33 32.38
N ASP A 192 -4.42 9.59 32.70
CA ASP A 192 -4.49 10.09 34.09
C ASP A 192 -5.79 10.80 34.45
N GLY A 193 -6.77 10.84 33.54
CA GLY A 193 -8.08 11.42 33.85
C GLY A 193 -8.99 10.52 34.70
N LEU A 194 -10.06 11.12 35.22
CA LEU A 194 -10.95 10.54 36.24
C LEU A 194 -12.02 9.58 35.68
N VAL A 195 -12.44 9.78 34.43
CA VAL A 195 -13.38 8.91 33.70
C VAL A 195 -12.68 7.62 33.27
N GLY A 196 -11.35 7.68 33.07
CA GLY A 196 -10.53 6.52 32.71
C GLY A 196 -10.84 6.01 31.31
N SER A 197 -11.20 6.89 30.37
CA SER A 197 -11.41 6.52 28.98
C SER A 197 -10.85 7.55 28.01
N PHE A 198 -10.24 7.07 26.93
CA PHE A 198 -9.70 7.92 25.87
C PHE A 198 -9.87 7.25 24.50
N ARG A 199 -9.82 8.06 23.45
CA ARG A 199 -10.05 7.64 22.07
C ARG A 199 -8.88 8.03 21.19
N ILE A 200 -8.57 7.17 20.22
CA ILE A 200 -7.63 7.43 19.13
C ILE A 200 -8.40 7.19 17.84
N ASP A 201 -8.63 8.27 17.09
CA ASP A 201 -9.38 8.24 15.84
C ASP A 201 -8.44 8.57 14.68
N LEU A 202 -8.46 7.74 13.64
CA LEU A 202 -7.86 8.02 12.34
C LEU A 202 -8.97 8.47 11.39
N THR A 203 -8.97 9.74 11.02
CA THR A 203 -10.04 10.34 10.21
C THR A 203 -9.58 10.60 8.78
N GLY A 204 -10.52 10.53 7.84
CA GLY A 204 -10.27 10.71 6.42
C GLY A 204 -10.29 12.18 5.99
N GLN A 205 -9.88 12.45 4.75
CA GLN A 205 -10.00 13.78 4.16
C GLN A 205 -11.47 14.05 3.79
N PRO A 206 -12.15 15.04 4.42
CA PRO A 206 -13.49 15.43 3.98
C PRO A 206 -13.41 16.17 2.64
N LEU A 207 -14.42 15.98 1.80
CA LEU A 207 -14.65 16.75 0.58
C LEU A 207 -15.74 17.83 0.80
N PRO A 208 -15.80 18.87 -0.05
CA PRO A 208 -16.84 19.89 0.03
C PRO A 208 -18.24 19.29 0.06
N GLY A 209 -19.05 19.65 1.06
CA GLY A 209 -20.42 19.12 1.24
C GLY A 209 -20.52 17.91 2.18
N GLU A 210 -19.41 17.29 2.58
CA GLU A 210 -19.38 16.25 3.62
C GLU A 210 -19.30 16.91 5.01
N PRO A 211 -20.32 16.78 5.88
CA PRO A 211 -20.37 17.49 7.16
C PRO A 211 -19.36 16.95 8.18
N ASP A 212 -19.13 15.63 8.17
CA ASP A 212 -18.21 14.94 9.08
C ASP A 212 -17.29 14.01 8.28
N PRO A 213 -15.97 14.03 8.51
CA PRO A 213 -15.04 13.13 7.82
C PRO A 213 -15.27 11.68 8.25
N PRO A 214 -15.06 10.69 7.36
CA PRO A 214 -15.13 9.28 7.74
C PRO A 214 -14.07 8.95 8.79
N ILE A 215 -14.38 8.01 9.68
CA ILE A 215 -13.44 7.48 10.67
C ILE A 215 -12.98 6.12 10.16
N ILE A 216 -11.73 6.07 9.65
CA ILE A 216 -11.11 4.86 9.10
C ILE A 216 -10.94 3.83 10.22
N VAL A 217 -10.36 4.26 11.35
CA VAL A 217 -10.26 3.42 12.55
C VAL A 217 -10.54 4.25 13.80
N HIS A 218 -11.41 3.71 14.65
CA HIS A 218 -11.74 4.22 15.96
C HIS A 218 -11.24 3.24 17.03
N TYR A 219 -10.33 3.67 17.90
CA TYR A 219 -9.96 2.94 19.11
C TYR A 219 -10.50 3.66 20.33
N ASN A 220 -11.28 2.98 21.16
CA ASN A 220 -11.84 3.51 22.39
C ASN A 220 -11.39 2.65 23.57
N VAL A 221 -10.42 3.16 24.32
CA VAL A 221 -9.84 2.49 25.48
C VAL A 221 -10.62 2.89 26.73
N ARG A 222 -11.17 1.90 27.43
CA ARG A 222 -11.97 2.07 28.65
C ARG A 222 -11.30 1.33 29.80
N LEU A 223 -10.60 2.06 30.68
CA LEU A 223 -9.86 1.49 31.81
C LEU A 223 -10.74 1.03 32.95
N LEU A 224 -11.92 1.62 33.11
CA LEU A 224 -12.88 1.24 34.16
C LEU A 224 -13.93 0.23 33.65
N GLY A 225 -13.77 -0.26 32.41
CA GLY A 225 -14.75 -1.10 31.73
C GLY A 225 -16.02 -0.35 31.33
N ASP A 226 -16.99 -1.09 30.81
CA ASP A 226 -18.33 -0.60 30.51
C ASP A 226 -19.41 -1.48 31.16
N LYS A 227 -20.68 -1.11 31.01
CA LYS A 227 -21.83 -1.88 31.56
C LYS A 227 -21.89 -3.32 31.07
N SER A 228 -21.25 -3.64 29.95
CA SER A 228 -21.28 -4.97 29.32
C SER A 228 -20.14 -5.86 29.80
N THR A 229 -18.97 -5.28 30.03
CA THR A 229 -17.74 -6.03 30.33
C THR A 229 -17.33 -5.97 31.79
N GLU A 230 -17.63 -4.88 32.51
CA GLU A 230 -17.18 -4.53 33.88
C GLU A 230 -15.65 -4.47 34.07
N ASP A 231 -14.89 -5.13 33.20
CA ASP A 231 -13.43 -5.18 33.11
C ASP A 231 -12.93 -4.20 32.02
N PRO A 232 -11.65 -3.77 32.07
CA PRO A 232 -11.07 -2.89 31.04
C PRO A 232 -11.18 -3.47 29.61
N VAL A 233 -11.49 -2.63 28.63
CA VAL A 233 -11.73 -3.04 27.23
C VAL A 233 -11.24 -1.99 26.22
N ILE A 234 -10.77 -2.47 25.07
CA ILE A 234 -10.54 -1.68 23.86
C ILE A 234 -11.65 -2.01 22.87
N VAL A 235 -12.44 -1.00 22.51
CA VAL A 235 -13.47 -1.11 21.47
C VAL A 235 -12.92 -0.53 20.16
N GLN A 236 -13.03 -1.29 19.09
CA GLN A 236 -12.60 -0.96 17.74
C GLN A 236 -13.81 -0.85 16.83
N ASN A 237 -13.83 0.19 15.99
CA ASN A 237 -14.87 0.33 14.99
C ASN A 237 -14.42 1.27 13.86
N SER A 238 -15.30 1.48 12.90
CA SER A 238 -15.19 2.48 11.87
C SER A 238 -16.53 3.19 11.66
N TRP A 239 -16.51 4.35 11.02
CA TRP A 239 -17.71 5.14 10.77
C TRP A 239 -17.67 5.83 9.41
N THR A 240 -18.80 5.83 8.70
CA THR A 240 -19.03 6.66 7.52
C THR A 240 -20.40 7.32 7.59
N ALA A 241 -20.58 8.44 6.89
CA ALA A 241 -21.88 9.11 6.84
C ALA A 241 -22.99 8.25 6.19
N SER A 242 -22.63 7.33 5.29
CA SER A 242 -23.56 6.48 4.55
C SER A 242 -23.95 5.19 5.28
N GLN A 243 -23.05 4.64 6.10
CA GLN A 243 -23.25 3.35 6.78
C GLN A 243 -23.36 3.47 8.31
N ASP A 244 -23.17 4.68 8.86
CA ASP A 244 -23.05 4.94 10.29
C ASP A 244 -21.94 4.08 10.94
N TRP A 245 -21.98 3.88 12.25
CA TRP A 245 -21.04 3.01 12.96
C TRP A 245 -21.21 1.56 12.53
N GLY A 246 -20.12 0.91 12.13
CA GLY A 246 -20.12 -0.51 11.84
C GLY A 246 -20.22 -1.38 13.10
N ALA A 247 -20.00 -2.70 12.94
CA ALA A 247 -19.99 -3.62 14.08
C ALA A 247 -18.79 -3.36 15.01
N GLU A 248 -19.04 -3.36 16.32
CA GLU A 248 -17.97 -3.18 17.32
C GLU A 248 -17.12 -4.45 17.49
N GLU A 249 -15.81 -4.30 17.39
CA GLU A 249 -14.82 -5.33 17.70
C GLU A 249 -14.21 -5.06 19.08
N ARG A 250 -14.21 -6.06 19.96
CA ARG A 250 -13.86 -5.87 21.38
C ARG A 250 -12.63 -6.68 21.79
N CYS A 251 -11.71 -6.02 22.47
CA CYS A 251 -10.51 -6.62 23.02
C CYS A 251 -10.37 -6.34 24.52
N PRO A 252 -10.48 -7.35 25.39
CA PRO A 252 -10.66 -8.79 25.09
C PRO A 252 -12.08 -9.13 24.60
N LYS A 253 -12.23 -10.23 23.84
CA LYS A 253 -13.55 -10.68 23.33
C LYS A 253 -14.46 -11.11 24.49
N PHE A 254 -15.74 -10.71 24.42
CA PHE A 254 -16.77 -11.06 25.40
C PHE A 254 -17.57 -12.27 24.91
N ASP A 255 -17.65 -13.35 25.70
CA ASP A 255 -18.54 -14.50 25.42
C ASP A 255 -19.75 -14.50 26.38
N PRO A 256 -20.98 -14.26 25.89
CA PRO A 256 -22.18 -14.26 26.71
C PRO A 256 -22.63 -15.65 27.22
N ASP A 257 -22.24 -16.76 26.60
CA ASP A 257 -22.73 -18.13 26.95
C ASP A 257 -21.99 -18.77 28.14
N MET A 258 -20.86 -18.18 28.56
CA MET A 258 -20.01 -18.69 29.64
C MET A 258 -20.52 -18.37 31.07
N ASN A 259 -21.60 -17.60 31.21
CA ASN A 259 -22.16 -17.23 32.52
C ASN A 259 -22.84 -18.39 33.30
N LYS A 260 -22.87 -19.62 32.77
CA LYS A 260 -23.57 -20.77 33.41
C LYS A 260 -22.69 -21.77 34.15
N LYS A 261 -21.36 -21.70 34.08
CA LYS A 261 -20.47 -22.55 34.88
C LYS A 261 -19.26 -21.73 35.26
N GLY A 262 -18.97 -21.59 36.56
CA GLY A 262 -17.90 -20.77 37.12
C GLY A 262 -16.49 -21.21 36.73
N GLU A 263 -16.16 -21.15 35.45
CA GLU A 263 -14.86 -21.40 34.83
C GLU A 263 -14.53 -20.23 33.88
N CYS A 264 -13.24 -20.04 33.58
CA CYS A 264 -12.65 -18.79 33.07
C CYS A 264 -13.39 -18.09 31.90
N LYS A 265 -13.54 -16.76 32.05
CA LYS A 265 -14.37 -15.79 31.32
C LYS A 265 -14.02 -15.51 29.84
N TYR A 266 -13.30 -16.37 29.11
CA TYR A 266 -12.88 -16.07 27.73
C TYR A 266 -12.95 -17.32 26.83
N SER A 267 -13.77 -17.27 25.80
CA SER A 267 -13.91 -18.35 24.81
C SER A 267 -12.95 -18.17 23.65
N PHE A 268 -12.26 -19.26 23.32
CA PHE A 268 -11.21 -19.34 22.33
C PHE A 268 -11.71 -20.15 21.12
N THR A 269 -12.68 -19.61 20.39
CA THR A 269 -12.96 -20.10 19.03
C THR A 269 -11.80 -19.69 18.13
N ARG A 270 -11.28 -20.66 17.37
CA ARG A 270 -10.16 -20.59 16.42
C ARG A 270 -10.05 -19.19 15.76
N LEU A 271 -9.17 -18.34 16.28
CA LEU A 271 -9.00 -16.96 15.79
C LEU A 271 -8.55 -17.00 14.32
N HIS A 272 -9.27 -16.26 13.47
CA HIS A 272 -8.74 -15.82 12.20
C HIS A 272 -7.53 -14.94 12.50
N LYS A 273 -6.42 -15.15 11.78
CA LYS A 273 -5.23 -14.31 11.91
C LYS A 273 -5.31 -13.22 10.85
N LEU A 274 -4.92 -12.01 11.23
CA LEU A 274 -4.75 -10.90 10.31
C LEU A 274 -3.26 -10.58 10.23
N ASP A 275 -2.67 -10.70 9.04
CA ASP A 275 -1.22 -10.58 8.84
C ASP A 275 -0.40 -11.48 9.80
N ASP A 276 -0.81 -12.75 9.92
CA ASP A 276 -0.27 -13.76 10.86
C ASP A 276 -0.39 -13.44 12.37
N LEU A 277 -1.03 -12.33 12.71
CA LEU A 277 -1.25 -11.86 14.07
C LEU A 277 -2.67 -12.15 14.56
N ASP A 278 -2.81 -12.39 15.86
CA ASP A 278 -4.10 -12.59 16.50
C ASP A 278 -4.91 -11.27 16.44
N GLU A 279 -6.20 -11.32 16.06
CA GLU A 279 -7.13 -10.16 16.14
C GLU A 279 -7.13 -9.55 17.54
N CYS A 280 -7.03 -10.40 18.57
CA CYS A 280 -6.89 -9.99 19.96
C CYS A 280 -5.86 -10.86 20.68
N ASN A 281 -4.85 -10.25 21.28
CA ASN A 281 -3.79 -11.00 21.96
C ASN A 281 -4.32 -11.80 23.17
N LYS A 282 -3.93 -13.08 23.24
CA LYS A 282 -4.18 -14.04 24.34
C LYS A 282 -3.98 -13.50 25.76
N MET A 283 -3.08 -12.53 25.96
CA MET A 283 -2.71 -12.01 27.29
C MET A 283 -3.49 -10.78 27.75
N VAL A 284 -4.39 -10.21 26.94
CA VAL A 284 -5.32 -9.20 27.45
C VAL A 284 -6.31 -9.95 28.37
N GLY A 285 -5.95 -10.10 29.65
CA GLY A 285 -6.69 -10.95 30.59
C GLY A 285 -5.90 -12.02 31.37
N GLY A 286 -4.61 -12.29 31.11
CA GLY A 286 -3.87 -13.36 31.81
C GLY A 286 -2.35 -13.17 31.87
N GLU A 287 -1.74 -13.44 33.04
CA GLU A 287 -0.30 -13.27 33.28
C GLU A 287 0.52 -14.54 32.97
N ILE A 288 1.74 -14.36 32.44
CA ILE A 288 2.77 -15.40 32.33
C ILE A 288 3.71 -15.26 33.53
N ASN A 289 3.80 -16.30 34.36
CA ASN A 289 4.79 -16.38 35.43
C ASN A 289 6.21 -16.43 34.83
N ARG A 290 7.01 -15.37 34.97
CA ARG A 290 8.48 -15.46 34.95
C ARG A 290 8.97 -15.62 36.38
N THR A 291 8.98 -16.85 36.88
CA THR A 291 9.70 -17.18 38.11
C THR A 291 11.21 -17.09 37.86
N SER A 292 11.81 -15.99 38.29
CA SER A 292 13.25 -15.90 38.50
C SER A 292 13.57 -16.58 39.83
N SER A 293 14.18 -17.76 39.77
CA SER A 293 14.62 -18.51 40.94
C SER A 293 15.91 -17.89 41.51
N THR A 294 15.78 -16.96 42.44
CA THR A 294 16.85 -16.65 43.40
C THR A 294 16.53 -17.32 44.73
N SER A 295 17.18 -18.46 44.97
CA SER A 295 17.19 -19.16 46.24
C SER A 295 18.03 -18.42 47.26
N LEU A 296 17.42 -17.90 48.32
CA LEU A 296 18.11 -17.60 49.58
C LEU A 296 17.28 -18.16 50.73
N GLN A 297 17.88 -19.13 51.43
CA GLN A 297 17.36 -19.76 52.64
C GLN A 297 17.56 -18.84 53.84
N SER A 298 16.56 -18.75 54.71
CA SER A 298 16.77 -18.75 56.17
C SER A 298 15.48 -19.07 56.92
N ASN A 299 15.55 -20.09 57.77
CA ASN A 299 14.54 -20.47 58.77
C ASN A 299 14.44 -19.42 59.89
N THR A 300 13.22 -19.14 60.39
CA THR A 300 12.81 -19.38 61.80
C THR A 300 11.38 -18.90 62.13
N SER A 301 10.59 -19.82 62.68
CA SER A 301 9.54 -19.74 63.73
C SER A 301 8.37 -18.72 63.71
N ARG A 302 7.17 -19.32 63.61
CA ARG A 302 5.90 -19.11 64.37
C ARG A 302 5.36 -17.68 64.57
N GLY A 303 4.25 -17.38 63.88
CA GLY A 303 3.26 -16.36 64.24
C GLY A 303 1.94 -16.56 63.48
N VAL A 304 0.85 -16.74 64.23
CA VAL A 304 -0.59 -16.49 63.98
C VAL A 304 -1.13 -16.58 62.53
N PRO A 305 -2.24 -17.33 62.26
CA PRO A 305 -2.87 -17.33 60.94
C PRO A 305 -3.59 -15.99 60.71
N VAL A 306 -2.89 -15.04 60.11
CA VAL A 306 -3.51 -13.87 59.46
C VAL A 306 -4.10 -14.40 58.16
N ALA A 307 -5.39 -14.16 57.96
CA ALA A 307 -6.10 -14.48 56.73
C ALA A 307 -5.30 -13.97 55.53
N ARG A 308 -4.83 -14.90 54.68
CA ARG A 308 -4.33 -14.56 53.36
C ARG A 308 -5.54 -14.04 52.58
N GLU A 309 -5.63 -12.72 52.42
CA GLU A 309 -6.38 -12.15 51.31
C GLU A 309 -5.92 -12.88 50.05
N ALA A 310 -6.85 -13.58 49.40
CA ALA A 310 -6.61 -14.20 48.13
C ALA A 310 -6.11 -13.10 47.18
N SER A 311 -4.85 -13.19 46.76
CA SER A 311 -4.29 -12.33 45.73
C SER A 311 -5.17 -12.48 44.49
N LYS A 312 -6.06 -11.51 44.25
CA LYS A 312 -6.79 -11.41 42.98
C LYS A 312 -5.73 -11.40 41.88
N HIS A 313 -5.75 -12.41 41.01
CA HIS A 313 -4.93 -12.41 39.81
C HIS A 313 -5.29 -11.16 39.01
N GLU A 314 -4.41 -10.15 39.00
CA GLU A 314 -4.61 -8.95 38.20
C GLU A 314 -4.47 -9.33 36.73
N LYS A 315 -5.59 -9.29 36.02
CA LYS A 315 -5.66 -9.47 34.57
C LYS A 315 -4.82 -8.38 33.90
N TYR A 316 -3.87 -8.78 33.04
CA TYR A 316 -3.07 -7.80 32.29
C TYR A 316 -3.95 -7.02 31.30
N PHE A 317 -3.93 -5.70 31.40
CA PHE A 317 -4.46 -4.76 30.41
C PHE A 317 -3.34 -3.80 30.01
N PRO A 318 -3.17 -3.49 28.71
CA PRO A 318 -1.99 -2.77 28.20
C PRO A 318 -1.86 -1.33 28.69
N PHE A 319 -2.97 -0.67 29.01
CA PHE A 319 -2.97 0.69 29.52
C PHE A 319 -3.22 0.70 31.03
N LYS A 320 -2.43 1.47 31.79
CA LYS A 320 -2.58 1.57 33.24
C LYS A 320 -2.69 3.03 33.66
N GLN A 321 -3.69 3.33 34.47
CA GLN A 321 -3.95 4.70 34.92
C GLN A 321 -2.73 5.27 35.66
N GLY A 322 -2.28 6.47 35.25
CA GLY A 322 -1.13 7.17 35.81
C GLY A 322 0.24 6.67 35.35
N PHE A 323 0.32 5.64 34.49
CA PHE A 323 1.59 5.13 33.96
C PHE A 323 1.80 5.58 32.52
N LEU A 324 3.07 5.77 32.14
CA LEU A 324 3.44 6.03 30.76
C LEU A 324 3.09 4.82 29.89
N SER A 325 2.50 5.07 28.73
CA SER A 325 2.21 4.06 27.72
C SER A 325 2.67 4.53 26.34
N VAL A 326 3.26 3.61 25.59
CA VAL A 326 3.68 3.82 24.20
C VAL A 326 2.82 2.94 23.30
N ALA A 327 1.81 3.52 22.68
CA ALA A 327 0.95 2.82 21.74
C ALA A 327 1.43 3.07 20.30
N THR A 328 1.70 2.03 19.53
CA THR A 328 2.05 2.15 18.11
C THR A 328 1.02 1.45 17.24
N LEU A 329 0.39 2.21 16.35
CA LEU A 329 -0.46 1.73 15.28
C LEU A 329 0.41 1.50 14.05
N ARG A 330 0.40 0.30 13.48
CA ARG A 330 1.16 -0.05 12.27
C ARG A 330 0.19 -0.50 11.18
N VAL A 331 0.46 -0.10 9.95
CA VAL A 331 -0.30 -0.54 8.77
C VAL A 331 0.35 -1.81 8.21
N GLY A 332 -0.39 -2.91 8.20
CA GLY A 332 -0.01 -4.18 7.58
C GLY A 332 -0.57 -4.34 6.17
N THR A 333 -0.71 -5.59 5.72
CA THR A 333 -1.23 -5.92 4.38
C THR A 333 -2.75 -5.92 4.40
N GLU A 334 -3.34 -6.56 5.41
CA GLU A 334 -4.79 -6.75 5.51
C GLU A 334 -5.45 -5.93 6.63
N GLY A 335 -4.66 -5.25 7.47
CA GLY A 335 -5.22 -4.29 8.43
C GLY A 335 -4.21 -3.51 9.25
N MET A 336 -4.69 -2.91 10.34
CA MET A 336 -3.89 -2.12 11.27
C MET A 336 -3.66 -2.86 12.57
N GLN A 337 -2.40 -2.90 13.03
CA GLN A 337 -2.00 -3.53 14.27
C GLN A 337 -1.68 -2.50 15.34
N MET A 338 -2.25 -2.68 16.53
CA MET A 338 -1.89 -1.90 17.72
C MET A 338 -0.92 -2.72 18.58
N THR A 339 0.23 -2.12 18.86
CA THR A 339 1.16 -2.57 19.90
C THR A 339 1.17 -1.56 21.05
N VAL A 340 1.32 -2.03 22.28
CA VAL A 340 1.51 -1.16 23.45
C VAL A 340 2.74 -1.66 24.20
N ASP A 341 3.68 -0.75 24.47
CA ASP A 341 4.96 -1.03 25.12
C ASP A 341 5.73 -2.19 24.46
N GLY A 342 5.68 -2.25 23.13
CA GLY A 342 6.36 -3.25 22.31
C GLY A 342 5.64 -4.60 22.18
N LYS A 343 4.44 -4.76 22.75
CA LYS A 343 3.65 -5.99 22.68
C LYS A 343 2.42 -5.81 21.80
N HIS A 344 2.19 -6.72 20.86
CA HIS A 344 0.95 -6.77 20.05
C HIS A 344 -0.28 -6.90 20.94
N ILE A 345 -1.30 -6.07 20.72
CA ILE A 345 -2.54 -6.05 21.52
C ILE A 345 -3.73 -6.49 20.68
N THR A 346 -3.90 -5.89 19.50
CA THR A 346 -5.05 -6.15 18.65
C THR A 346 -4.77 -5.80 17.19
N SER A 347 -5.49 -6.46 16.28
CA SER A 347 -5.48 -6.18 14.84
C SER A 347 -6.89 -5.83 14.39
N PHE A 348 -7.02 -4.77 13.60
CA PHE A 348 -8.26 -4.31 12.98
C PHE A 348 -8.18 -4.49 11.47
N ALA A 349 -9.09 -5.27 10.88
CA ALA A 349 -9.14 -5.46 9.43
C ALA A 349 -9.55 -4.18 8.70
N PHE A 350 -8.98 -3.94 7.52
CA PHE A 350 -9.49 -2.87 6.67
C PHE A 350 -10.92 -3.17 6.25
N ARG A 351 -11.76 -2.14 6.22
CA ARG A 351 -13.13 -2.22 5.73
C ARG A 351 -13.21 -1.54 4.38
N ASP A 352 -14.17 -1.99 3.55
CA ASP A 352 -14.42 -1.40 2.24
C ASP A 352 -14.58 0.13 2.38
N THR A 353 -13.99 0.91 1.47
CA THR A 353 -13.99 2.39 1.43
C THR A 353 -13.25 3.12 2.55
N LEU A 354 -12.62 2.38 3.46
CA LEU A 354 -11.88 2.92 4.59
C LEU A 354 -10.43 2.46 4.52
N GLU A 355 -9.81 2.76 3.41
CA GLU A 355 -8.44 2.36 3.15
C GLU A 355 -7.43 3.27 3.86
N PRO A 356 -6.25 2.74 4.25
CA PRO A 356 -5.28 3.48 5.07
C PRO A 356 -4.71 4.72 4.36
N TRP A 357 -4.73 4.76 3.02
CA TRP A 357 -4.29 5.93 2.27
C TRP A 357 -5.21 7.14 2.43
N LEU A 358 -6.48 6.94 2.78
CA LEU A 358 -7.44 8.04 2.97
C LEU A 358 -7.24 8.82 4.29
N VAL A 359 -6.43 8.29 5.22
CA VAL A 359 -6.18 8.91 6.53
C VAL A 359 -5.53 10.28 6.37
N SER A 360 -6.18 11.33 6.86
CA SER A 360 -5.71 12.72 6.78
C SER A 360 -5.30 13.28 8.15
N GLU A 361 -5.79 12.70 9.24
CA GLU A 361 -5.57 13.20 10.60
C GLU A 361 -5.64 12.06 11.61
N ILE A 362 -4.78 12.13 12.63
CA ILE A 362 -4.96 11.41 13.89
C ILE A 362 -5.47 12.36 14.97
N ARG A 363 -6.54 11.94 15.65
CA ARG A 363 -7.19 12.68 16.72
C ARG A 363 -7.20 11.87 18.02
N ILE A 364 -6.78 12.50 19.11
CA ILE A 364 -6.78 11.90 20.44
C ILE A 364 -7.64 12.73 21.37
N THR A 365 -8.60 12.09 22.03
CA THR A 365 -9.57 12.75 22.93
C THR A 365 -9.77 11.95 24.21
N GLY A 366 -10.26 12.62 25.26
CA GLY A 366 -10.53 12.02 26.57
C GLY A 366 -9.33 12.02 27.51
N ASP A 367 -9.32 11.08 28.45
CA ASP A 367 -8.46 11.05 29.63
C ASP A 367 -7.05 10.51 29.33
N PHE A 368 -6.36 11.15 28.38
CA PHE A 368 -5.00 10.78 27.97
C PHE A 368 -4.10 12.01 27.89
N ARG A 369 -3.26 12.21 28.92
CA ARG A 369 -2.23 13.25 28.91
C ARG A 369 -1.12 12.86 27.94
N LEU A 370 -1.23 13.42 26.75
CA LEU A 370 -0.33 13.17 25.66
C LEU A 370 1.00 13.92 25.82
N ILE A 371 2.11 13.21 25.58
CA ILE A 371 3.47 13.74 25.63
C ILE A 371 3.98 14.01 24.22
N SER A 372 3.83 13.03 23.32
CA SER A 372 4.24 13.17 21.92
C SER A 372 3.50 12.22 21.00
N ILE A 373 3.37 12.62 19.74
CA ILE A 373 2.98 11.74 18.62
C ILE A 373 4.10 11.75 17.59
N LEU A 374 4.42 10.57 17.05
CA LEU A 374 5.36 10.39 15.95
C LEU A 374 4.66 9.59 14.85
N ALA A 375 4.79 10.00 13.60
CA ALA A 375 4.38 9.20 12.45
C ALA A 375 5.60 8.98 11.56
N SER A 376 5.81 7.74 11.12
CA SER A 376 7.01 7.34 10.36
C SER A 376 6.66 6.35 9.26
N GLY A 377 7.57 6.22 8.29
CA GLY A 377 7.32 5.38 7.13
C GLY A 377 6.16 5.89 6.29
N LEU A 378 5.91 7.21 6.31
CA LEU A 378 4.86 7.85 5.53
C LEU A 378 5.21 7.82 4.03
N PRO A 379 4.19 7.86 3.16
CA PRO A 379 4.40 7.92 1.72
C PRO A 379 5.20 9.18 1.35
N THR A 380 6.24 9.00 0.53
CA THR A 380 7.07 10.11 0.02
C THR A 380 7.51 9.81 -1.41
N SER A 381 7.57 10.85 -2.24
CA SER A 381 7.89 10.79 -3.66
C SER A 381 9.39 10.71 -3.96
N GLU A 382 10.26 11.12 -3.03
CA GLU A 382 11.71 11.13 -3.22
C GLU A 382 12.46 10.50 -2.02
N GLU A 383 13.26 9.47 -2.28
CA GLU A 383 14.47 9.22 -1.49
C GLU A 383 15.62 9.87 -2.26
N SER A 384 15.83 11.17 -2.01
CA SER A 384 16.71 12.06 -2.78
C SER A 384 18.20 11.67 -2.75
N GLU A 385 18.59 10.61 -2.03
CA GLU A 385 19.99 10.28 -1.80
C GLU A 385 20.62 9.32 -2.84
N HIS A 386 19.87 8.73 -3.78
CA HIS A 386 20.39 7.64 -4.64
C HIS A 386 19.97 7.63 -6.12
N VAL A 387 19.40 8.71 -6.68
CA VAL A 387 19.09 8.74 -8.13
C VAL A 387 20.37 9.01 -8.93
N VAL A 388 21.03 7.95 -9.40
CA VAL A 388 22.27 8.05 -10.20
C VAL A 388 21.98 8.36 -11.68
N ASP A 389 20.77 8.06 -12.19
CA ASP A 389 20.33 8.40 -13.56
C ASP A 389 18.80 8.48 -13.69
N LEU A 390 18.25 9.68 -13.93
CA LEU A 390 16.80 9.90 -14.13
C LEU A 390 16.30 9.34 -15.48
N GLU A 391 17.13 9.38 -16.53
CA GLU A 391 16.75 8.91 -17.86
C GLU A 391 16.59 7.39 -17.88
N ALA A 392 17.38 6.67 -17.08
CA ALA A 392 17.22 5.23 -16.88
C ALA A 392 15.87 4.84 -16.24
N LEU A 393 15.22 5.77 -15.53
CA LEU A 393 13.94 5.53 -14.86
C LEU A 393 12.73 5.96 -15.71
N LYS A 394 12.92 6.81 -16.71
CA LYS A 394 11.85 7.21 -17.62
C LYS A 394 11.36 6.06 -18.47
N SER A 395 10.06 6.02 -18.71
CA SER A 395 9.42 5.04 -19.59
C SER A 395 9.80 5.32 -21.06
N PRO A 396 10.00 4.29 -21.88
CA PRO A 396 10.14 4.50 -23.32
C PRO A 396 8.85 5.06 -23.93
N THR A 397 9.02 5.98 -24.90
CA THR A 397 7.91 6.57 -25.65
C THR A 397 7.23 5.52 -26.51
N LEU A 398 5.89 5.50 -26.49
CA LEU A 398 5.10 4.63 -27.34
C LEU A 398 5.22 5.04 -28.81
N SER A 399 5.27 4.06 -29.71
CA SER A 399 5.39 4.30 -31.15
C SER A 399 4.24 3.63 -31.90
N PRO A 400 3.34 4.40 -32.55
CA PRO A 400 2.23 3.83 -33.31
C PRO A 400 2.66 2.90 -34.46
N LEU A 401 3.94 2.98 -34.86
CA LEU A 401 4.50 2.20 -35.97
C LEU A 401 5.03 0.83 -35.55
N ARG A 402 5.18 0.57 -34.25
CA ARG A 402 5.73 -0.68 -33.71
C ARG A 402 4.77 -1.25 -32.67
N PRO A 403 3.91 -2.21 -33.06
CA PRO A 403 3.03 -2.89 -32.13
C PRO A 403 3.83 -3.54 -31.00
N LEU A 404 3.36 -3.38 -29.76
CA LEU A 404 3.97 -4.02 -28.60
C LEU A 404 3.69 -5.52 -28.58
N ASP A 405 4.66 -6.29 -28.09
CA ASP A 405 4.42 -7.72 -27.83
C ASP A 405 3.57 -7.90 -26.55
N LEU A 406 3.77 -7.01 -25.57
CA LEU A 406 3.08 -7.06 -24.28
C LEU A 406 2.88 -5.65 -23.73
N VAL A 407 1.68 -5.38 -23.22
CA VAL A 407 1.44 -4.29 -22.27
C VAL A 407 1.30 -4.89 -20.88
N ILE A 408 2.00 -4.35 -19.89
CA ILE A 408 1.85 -4.70 -18.48
C ILE A 408 1.22 -3.49 -17.77
N GLY A 409 -0.05 -3.63 -17.42
CA GLY A 409 -0.75 -2.69 -16.54
C GLY A 409 -0.53 -3.07 -15.08
N VAL A 410 0.01 -2.13 -14.30
CA VAL A 410 0.31 -2.30 -12.88
C VAL A 410 -0.70 -1.51 -12.07
N PHE A 411 -1.43 -2.17 -11.19
CA PHE A 411 -2.30 -1.49 -10.23
C PHE A 411 -1.47 -0.80 -9.17
N SER A 412 -1.77 0.48 -8.95
CA SER A 412 -1.17 1.27 -7.88
C SER A 412 -2.17 2.30 -7.38
N THR A 413 -1.97 2.82 -6.18
CA THR A 413 -2.75 3.92 -5.59
C THR A 413 -1.93 5.21 -5.57
N ALA A 414 -2.59 6.37 -5.52
CA ALA A 414 -1.92 7.65 -5.68
C ALA A 414 -0.70 7.87 -4.76
N ASN A 415 -0.78 7.44 -3.48
CA ASN A 415 0.28 7.63 -2.50
C ASN A 415 1.33 6.49 -2.45
N ASN A 416 1.22 5.44 -3.27
CA ASN A 416 2.20 4.33 -3.35
C ASN A 416 3.49 4.68 -4.13
N PHE A 417 4.04 5.88 -3.92
CA PHE A 417 5.23 6.37 -4.61
C PHE A 417 6.44 5.42 -4.48
N LYS A 418 6.72 4.91 -3.26
CA LYS A 418 7.84 4.00 -3.00
C LYS A 418 7.72 2.67 -3.76
N ARG A 419 6.50 2.14 -3.90
CA ARG A 419 6.25 0.88 -4.62
C ARG A 419 6.51 1.06 -6.12
N ARG A 420 5.96 2.12 -6.73
CA ARG A 420 6.23 2.44 -8.13
C ARG A 420 7.73 2.67 -8.39
N MET A 421 8.41 3.38 -7.49
CA MET A 421 9.86 3.59 -7.61
C MET A 421 10.66 2.28 -7.49
N ALA A 422 10.24 1.34 -6.65
CA ALA A 422 10.88 0.02 -6.56
C ALA A 422 10.72 -0.76 -7.86
N VAL A 423 9.51 -0.79 -8.43
CA VAL A 423 9.23 -1.39 -9.73
C VAL A 423 10.09 -0.76 -10.84
N ARG A 424 10.16 0.58 -10.90
CA ARG A 424 11.01 1.32 -11.84
C ARG A 424 12.49 0.94 -11.74
N ARG A 425 13.02 0.84 -10.52
CA ARG A 425 14.43 0.52 -10.25
C ARG A 425 14.78 -0.95 -10.46
N THR A 426 13.78 -1.82 -10.59
CA THR A 426 13.96 -3.27 -10.63
C THR A 426 13.50 -3.85 -11.97
N TRP A 427 12.37 -4.54 -12.01
CA TRP A 427 11.97 -5.32 -13.19
C TRP A 427 11.49 -4.45 -14.36
N MET A 428 11.27 -3.14 -14.21
CA MET A 428 11.15 -2.25 -15.39
C MET A 428 12.48 -2.04 -16.12
N GLN A 429 13.60 -2.54 -15.58
CA GLN A 429 14.93 -2.47 -16.17
C GLN A 429 15.28 -3.68 -17.05
N TYR A 430 14.35 -4.60 -17.31
CA TYR A 430 14.54 -5.64 -18.33
C TYR A 430 14.71 -5.04 -19.72
N ASP A 431 15.57 -5.65 -20.55
CA ASP A 431 15.88 -5.16 -21.90
C ASP A 431 14.63 -5.06 -22.79
N ASP A 432 13.68 -6.00 -22.69
CA ASP A 432 12.42 -5.94 -23.45
C ASP A 432 11.55 -4.73 -23.06
N VAL A 433 11.60 -4.30 -21.80
CA VAL A 433 10.94 -3.06 -21.35
C VAL A 433 11.69 -1.85 -21.86
N ARG A 434 13.01 -1.78 -21.64
CA ARG A 434 13.85 -0.63 -22.01
C ARG A 434 13.93 -0.41 -23.52
N SER A 435 13.84 -1.46 -24.33
CA SER A 435 13.80 -1.39 -25.80
C SER A 435 12.45 -0.92 -26.36
N GLY A 436 11.40 -0.86 -25.52
CA GLY A 436 10.03 -0.52 -25.93
C GLY A 436 9.31 -1.66 -26.65
N ARG A 437 9.75 -2.91 -26.48
CA ARG A 437 9.03 -4.11 -26.94
C ARG A 437 7.87 -4.46 -26.00
N VAL A 438 8.04 -4.16 -24.71
CA VAL A 438 7.05 -4.24 -23.65
C VAL A 438 6.83 -2.86 -23.07
N ALA A 439 5.58 -2.42 -22.95
CA ALA A 439 5.25 -1.21 -22.20
C ALA A 439 4.72 -1.57 -20.82
N VAL A 440 5.30 -0.97 -19.79
CA VAL A 440 4.82 -1.05 -18.41
C VAL A 440 4.20 0.29 -18.04
N ARG A 441 2.96 0.29 -17.53
CA ARG A 441 2.24 1.50 -17.10
C ARG A 441 1.53 1.27 -15.77
N PHE A 442 1.59 2.24 -14.86
CA PHE A 442 0.85 2.26 -13.61
C PHE A 442 -0.53 2.86 -13.82
N PHE A 443 -1.60 2.18 -13.42
CA PHE A 443 -2.97 2.67 -13.51
C PHE A 443 -3.43 3.12 -12.13
N VAL A 444 -3.64 4.43 -11.99
CA VAL A 444 -3.76 5.09 -10.68
C VAL A 444 -5.00 5.97 -10.63
N GLY A 445 -5.89 5.74 -9.65
CA GLY A 445 -7.03 6.61 -9.39
C GLY A 445 -6.60 7.91 -8.72
N LEU A 446 -7.49 8.91 -8.73
CA LEU A 446 -7.27 10.14 -7.99
C LEU A 446 -7.37 9.90 -6.47
N HIS A 447 -6.81 10.81 -5.70
CA HIS A 447 -6.84 10.80 -4.24
C HIS A 447 -7.72 11.94 -3.70
N LYS A 448 -8.32 11.77 -2.51
CA LYS A 448 -9.06 12.87 -1.84
C LYS A 448 -8.15 14.03 -1.43
N SER A 449 -6.88 13.75 -1.10
CA SER A 449 -5.88 14.78 -0.76
C SER A 449 -5.33 15.48 -2.01
N PRO A 450 -5.49 16.81 -2.13
CA PRO A 450 -4.92 17.58 -3.24
C PRO A 450 -3.39 17.51 -3.30
N LEU A 451 -2.72 17.36 -2.15
CA LEU A 451 -1.25 17.26 -2.09
C LEU A 451 -0.76 15.99 -2.77
N VAL A 452 -1.43 14.86 -2.52
CA VAL A 452 -1.10 13.57 -3.14
C VAL A 452 -1.30 13.63 -4.65
N ASN A 453 -2.39 14.24 -5.13
CA ASN A 453 -2.64 14.40 -6.56
C ASN A 453 -1.58 15.27 -7.23
N LEU A 454 -1.13 16.35 -6.57
CA LEU A 454 -0.08 17.22 -7.11
C LEU A 454 1.27 16.49 -7.18
N GLU A 455 1.63 15.71 -6.18
CA GLU A 455 2.83 14.86 -6.20
C GLU A 455 2.74 13.78 -7.29
N LEU A 456 1.59 13.11 -7.42
CA LEU A 456 1.33 12.13 -8.48
C LEU A 456 1.42 12.76 -9.87
N TRP A 457 0.90 13.97 -10.06
CA TRP A 457 1.02 14.70 -11.32
C TRP A 457 2.48 15.00 -11.68
N ASN A 458 3.28 15.43 -10.70
CA ASN A 458 4.72 15.67 -10.90
C ASN A 458 5.46 14.37 -11.23
N GLU A 459 5.15 13.28 -10.53
CA GLU A 459 5.71 11.95 -10.81
C GLU A 459 5.36 11.49 -12.22
N ALA A 460 4.08 11.59 -12.61
CA ALA A 460 3.59 11.16 -13.91
C ALA A 460 4.31 11.89 -15.07
N ARG A 461 4.52 13.20 -14.93
CA ARG A 461 5.29 14.00 -15.89
C ARG A 461 6.78 13.68 -15.90
N THR A 462 7.32 13.26 -14.75
CA THR A 462 8.74 12.97 -14.60
C THR A 462 9.12 11.65 -15.27
N TYR A 463 8.32 10.59 -15.05
CA TYR A 463 8.65 9.24 -15.48
C TYR A 463 7.88 8.77 -16.73
N GLY A 464 6.73 9.37 -17.04
CA GLY A 464 5.96 9.05 -18.26
C GLY A 464 5.37 7.64 -18.28
N ASP A 465 5.21 7.01 -17.12
CA ASP A 465 4.68 5.64 -16.98
C ASP A 465 3.37 5.54 -16.18
N VAL A 466 2.79 6.66 -15.76
CA VAL A 466 1.51 6.69 -15.03
C VAL A 466 0.37 6.94 -16.01
N GLN A 467 -0.75 6.25 -15.85
CA GLN A 467 -2.05 6.52 -16.46
C GLN A 467 -3.03 6.85 -15.33
N LEU A 468 -3.55 8.07 -15.34
CA LEU A 468 -4.53 8.54 -14.35
C LEU A 468 -5.93 8.06 -14.75
N MET A 469 -6.71 7.66 -13.75
CA MET A 469 -8.08 7.22 -13.93
C MET A 469 -9.08 8.32 -13.52
N PRO A 470 -10.21 8.47 -14.23
CA PRO A 470 -11.20 9.52 -13.97
C PRO A 470 -12.14 9.18 -12.79
N PHE A 471 -11.58 8.67 -11.69
CA PHE A 471 -12.30 8.34 -10.46
C PHE A 471 -11.37 8.37 -9.26
N VAL A 472 -11.91 8.63 -8.06
CA VAL A 472 -11.18 8.48 -6.80
C VAL A 472 -10.99 7.00 -6.49
N ASP A 473 -9.78 6.64 -6.06
CA ASP A 473 -9.37 5.25 -5.88
C ASP A 473 -10.02 4.60 -4.65
N TYR A 474 -10.85 3.59 -4.89
CA TYR A 474 -11.44 2.71 -3.88
C TYR A 474 -11.23 1.25 -4.29
N TYR A 475 -11.06 0.36 -3.31
CA TYR A 475 -10.86 -1.06 -3.57
C TYR A 475 -12.00 -1.68 -4.41
N SER A 476 -13.25 -1.24 -4.19
CA SER A 476 -14.42 -1.73 -4.93
C SER A 476 -14.42 -1.40 -6.42
N LEU A 477 -13.54 -0.49 -6.87
CA LEU A 477 -13.47 0.01 -8.24
C LEU A 477 -12.29 -0.54 -9.04
N ILE A 478 -11.52 -1.45 -8.45
CA ILE A 478 -10.32 -2.01 -9.07
C ILE A 478 -10.62 -2.66 -10.44
N SER A 479 -11.82 -3.20 -10.64
CA SER A 479 -12.24 -3.76 -11.95
C SER A 479 -12.29 -2.72 -13.08
N TRP A 480 -12.52 -1.43 -12.77
CA TRP A 480 -12.40 -0.35 -13.77
C TRP A 480 -10.96 -0.13 -14.21
N LYS A 481 -9.97 -0.39 -13.34
CA LYS A 481 -8.56 -0.34 -13.75
C LYS A 481 -8.22 -1.47 -14.72
N THR A 482 -8.77 -2.69 -14.54
CA THR A 482 -8.57 -3.77 -15.53
C THR A 482 -9.17 -3.43 -16.87
N LEU A 483 -10.39 -2.87 -16.86
CA LEU A 483 -10.99 -2.35 -18.08
C LEU A 483 -10.09 -1.29 -18.74
N ALA A 484 -9.53 -0.36 -17.96
CA ALA A 484 -8.61 0.66 -18.47
C ALA A 484 -7.32 0.05 -19.06
N ILE A 485 -6.78 -1.00 -18.45
CA ILE A 485 -5.62 -1.76 -18.98
C ILE A 485 -5.98 -2.41 -20.33
N CYS A 486 -7.15 -3.04 -20.45
CA CYS A 486 -7.65 -3.59 -21.72
C CYS A 486 -7.79 -2.51 -22.79
N ILE A 487 -8.41 -1.38 -22.47
CA ILE A 487 -8.58 -0.24 -23.38
C ILE A 487 -7.23 0.36 -23.78
N PHE A 488 -6.28 0.50 -22.85
CA PHE A 488 -4.94 0.99 -23.15
C PHE A 488 -4.23 0.08 -24.15
N GLY A 489 -4.21 -1.23 -23.88
CA GLY A 489 -3.50 -2.20 -24.72
C GLY A 489 -4.11 -2.42 -26.10
N THR A 490 -5.32 -1.91 -26.35
CA THR A 490 -6.07 -2.13 -27.61
C THR A 490 -6.36 -0.85 -28.38
N GLU A 491 -6.61 0.27 -27.70
CA GLU A 491 -7.01 1.54 -28.33
C GLU A 491 -5.96 2.64 -28.22
N VAL A 492 -5.09 2.61 -27.20
CA VAL A 492 -3.96 3.55 -27.08
C VAL A 492 -2.74 2.97 -27.79
N ASP A 493 -2.48 1.69 -27.57
CA ASP A 493 -1.50 0.89 -28.30
C ASP A 493 -2.20 -0.33 -28.91
N SER A 494 -1.51 -1.06 -29.78
CA SER A 494 -1.98 -2.25 -30.47
C SER A 494 -1.16 -3.47 -30.02
N ALA A 495 -1.21 -3.78 -28.72
CA ALA A 495 -0.43 -4.86 -28.14
C ALA A 495 -0.99 -6.25 -28.49
N LYS A 496 -0.12 -7.26 -28.59
CA LYS A 496 -0.56 -8.66 -28.81
C LYS A 496 -1.19 -9.27 -27.56
N PHE A 497 -0.58 -8.98 -26.41
CA PHE A 497 -0.99 -9.49 -25.11
C PHE A 497 -1.08 -8.35 -24.09
N ILE A 498 -2.00 -8.51 -23.14
CA ILE A 498 -2.26 -7.53 -22.09
C ILE A 498 -2.15 -8.25 -20.75
N MET A 499 -1.20 -7.85 -19.92
CA MET A 499 -0.98 -8.35 -18.58
C MET A 499 -1.51 -7.36 -17.55
N LYS A 500 -2.22 -7.87 -16.55
CA LYS A 500 -2.49 -7.17 -15.29
C LYS A 500 -1.54 -7.70 -14.22
N THR A 501 -1.05 -6.82 -13.35
CA THR A 501 -0.31 -7.17 -12.12
C THR A 501 -0.42 -6.02 -11.10
N ASP A 502 0.15 -6.19 -9.91
CA ASP A 502 0.06 -5.27 -8.79
C ASP A 502 1.43 -4.61 -8.48
N ASP A 503 1.45 -3.44 -7.83
CA ASP A 503 2.68 -2.73 -7.47
C ASP A 503 3.47 -3.36 -6.31
N ASP A 504 3.01 -4.50 -5.83
CA ASP A 504 3.65 -5.42 -4.89
C ASP A 504 4.03 -6.77 -5.52
N ALA A 505 3.97 -6.87 -6.86
CA ALA A 505 4.44 -8.03 -7.60
C ALA A 505 5.83 -7.79 -8.23
N PHE A 506 6.65 -8.84 -8.23
CA PHE A 506 7.91 -8.88 -9.00
C PHE A 506 7.74 -9.80 -10.20
N VAL A 507 7.88 -9.24 -11.41
CA VAL A 507 7.64 -9.95 -12.67
C VAL A 507 8.96 -10.26 -13.39
N ARG A 508 9.18 -11.54 -13.75
CA ARG A 508 10.21 -11.96 -14.71
C ARG A 508 9.70 -11.73 -16.14
N VAL A 509 9.87 -10.51 -16.65
CA VAL A 509 9.35 -10.12 -17.98
C VAL A 509 9.92 -11.02 -19.10
N ASP A 510 11.19 -11.40 -18.97
CA ASP A 510 11.85 -12.33 -19.88
C ASP A 510 11.19 -13.72 -19.89
N GLU A 511 10.90 -14.29 -18.72
CA GLU A 511 10.21 -15.58 -18.60
C GLU A 511 8.76 -15.51 -19.10
N VAL A 512 8.05 -14.40 -18.84
CA VAL A 512 6.69 -14.19 -19.35
C VAL A 512 6.67 -14.22 -20.87
N LEU A 513 7.56 -13.47 -21.53
CA LEU A 513 7.65 -13.45 -23.00
C LEU A 513 8.05 -14.81 -23.57
N LEU A 514 8.96 -15.53 -22.89
CA LEU A 514 9.33 -16.89 -23.28
C LEU A 514 8.12 -17.83 -23.21
N SER A 515 7.35 -17.81 -22.11
CA SER A 515 6.13 -18.61 -21.96
C SER A 515 5.13 -18.31 -23.08
N LEU A 516 4.84 -17.03 -23.34
CA LEU A 516 3.92 -16.61 -24.40
C LEU A 516 4.38 -17.04 -25.80
N SER A 517 5.70 -17.05 -26.06
CA SER A 517 6.24 -17.49 -27.35
C SER A 517 6.11 -19.01 -27.59
N MET A 518 5.98 -19.79 -26.53
CA MET A 518 5.77 -21.24 -26.59
C MET A 518 4.28 -21.62 -26.65
N THR A 519 3.38 -20.67 -26.43
CA THR A 519 1.94 -20.90 -26.50
C THR A 519 1.49 -21.03 -27.95
N ASN A 520 0.88 -22.17 -28.28
CA ASN A 520 0.44 -22.47 -29.66
C ASN A 520 -0.81 -21.69 -30.09
N ASN A 521 -1.67 -21.30 -29.14
CA ASN A 521 -2.90 -20.56 -29.42
C ASN A 521 -2.86 -19.18 -28.75
N THR A 522 -2.75 -18.13 -29.55
CA THR A 522 -2.68 -16.75 -29.07
C THR A 522 -4.04 -16.05 -29.08
N ARG A 523 -5.11 -16.74 -29.51
CA ARG A 523 -6.47 -16.20 -29.62
C ARG A 523 -7.33 -16.78 -28.50
N GLY A 524 -8.14 -15.95 -27.85
CA GLY A 524 -8.89 -16.35 -26.66
C GLY A 524 -8.00 -16.79 -25.47
N LEU A 525 -6.72 -16.39 -25.44
CA LEU A 525 -5.75 -16.84 -24.45
C LEU A 525 -5.98 -16.18 -23.09
N ILE A 526 -6.00 -16.97 -22.03
CA ILE A 526 -5.80 -16.55 -20.65
C ILE A 526 -4.63 -17.33 -20.07
N TYR A 527 -3.55 -16.62 -19.74
CA TYR A 527 -2.37 -17.19 -19.12
C TYR A 527 -2.24 -16.68 -17.69
N GLY A 528 -2.06 -17.57 -16.74
CA GLY A 528 -1.96 -17.20 -15.33
C GLY A 528 -1.95 -18.41 -14.40
N LEU A 529 -2.06 -18.19 -13.09
CA LEU A 529 -2.43 -19.27 -12.17
C LEU A 529 -3.96 -19.43 -12.22
N ILE A 530 -4.44 -20.47 -12.90
CA ILE A 530 -5.88 -20.66 -13.17
C ILE A 530 -6.56 -21.40 -12.03
N ASN A 531 -7.69 -20.87 -11.60
CA ASN A 531 -8.60 -21.50 -10.64
C ASN A 531 -9.95 -21.77 -11.30
N SER A 532 -10.31 -23.06 -11.39
CA SER A 532 -11.55 -23.52 -12.01
C SER A 532 -12.60 -24.00 -11.00
N ASP A 533 -12.27 -24.00 -9.70
CA ASP A 533 -13.07 -24.64 -8.64
C ASP A 533 -13.37 -23.72 -7.45
N SER A 534 -13.10 -22.43 -7.59
CA SER A 534 -13.35 -21.42 -6.56
C SER A 534 -14.84 -21.19 -6.30
N GLN A 535 -15.16 -20.83 -5.06
CA GLN A 535 -16.51 -20.49 -4.61
C GLN A 535 -16.53 -19.11 -3.94
N PRO A 536 -17.64 -18.37 -4.04
CA PRO A 536 -17.82 -17.12 -3.30
C PRO A 536 -17.69 -17.33 -1.79
N ILE A 537 -16.94 -16.45 -1.12
CA ILE A 537 -16.88 -16.47 0.34
C ILE A 537 -18.16 -15.82 0.87
N ARG A 538 -18.96 -16.59 1.63
CA ARG A 538 -20.26 -16.16 2.15
C ARG A 538 -20.20 -15.59 3.58
N ASN A 539 -19.00 -15.43 4.15
CA ASN A 539 -18.82 -14.82 5.47
C ASN A 539 -18.79 -13.29 5.35
N PRO A 540 -19.75 -12.53 5.93
CA PRO A 540 -19.76 -11.06 5.88
C PRO A 540 -18.53 -10.39 6.47
N ASP A 541 -17.81 -11.08 7.37
CA ASP A 541 -16.58 -10.55 7.99
C ASP A 541 -15.34 -10.71 7.10
N SER A 542 -15.47 -11.32 5.92
CA SER A 542 -14.39 -11.47 4.96
C SER A 542 -14.30 -10.27 4.04
N LYS A 543 -13.08 -9.76 3.80
CA LYS A 543 -12.79 -8.77 2.74
C LYS A 543 -13.29 -9.20 1.35
N TRP A 544 -13.33 -10.51 1.10
CA TRP A 544 -13.79 -11.09 -0.16
C TRP A 544 -15.23 -11.61 -0.07
N TYR A 545 -16.02 -11.11 0.89
CA TYR A 545 -17.43 -11.47 1.05
C TYR A 545 -18.23 -11.16 -0.22
N ILE A 546 -19.05 -12.13 -0.64
CA ILE A 546 -19.99 -11.98 -1.75
C ILE A 546 -21.35 -12.52 -1.33
N SER A 547 -22.36 -11.66 -1.37
CA SER A 547 -23.73 -12.04 -1.00
C SER A 547 -24.40 -12.92 -2.06
N TYR A 548 -25.49 -13.60 -1.70
CA TYR A 548 -26.27 -14.39 -2.67
C TYR A 548 -26.98 -13.50 -3.70
N GLU A 549 -27.28 -12.26 -3.33
CA GLU A 549 -27.83 -11.26 -4.25
C GLU A 549 -26.79 -10.81 -5.29
N GLU A 550 -25.53 -10.63 -4.89
CA GLU A 550 -24.43 -10.28 -5.80
C GLU A 550 -24.08 -11.43 -6.77
N TRP A 551 -24.05 -12.67 -6.25
CA TRP A 551 -23.74 -13.88 -7.03
C TRP A 551 -24.52 -15.08 -6.45
N PRO A 552 -25.61 -15.53 -7.08
CA PRO A 552 -26.43 -16.62 -6.57
C PRO A 552 -25.81 -18.01 -6.79
N GLU A 553 -24.90 -18.16 -7.75
CA GLU A 553 -24.31 -19.46 -8.09
C GLU A 553 -23.30 -19.94 -7.03
N GLU A 554 -23.11 -21.26 -6.95
CA GLU A 554 -22.18 -21.86 -5.98
C GLU A 554 -20.71 -21.71 -6.36
N LYS A 555 -20.42 -21.58 -7.65
CA LYS A 555 -19.05 -21.50 -8.20
C LYS A 555 -18.90 -20.30 -9.13
N TYR A 556 -17.68 -19.78 -9.20
CA TYR A 556 -17.29 -18.85 -10.26
C TYR A 556 -16.91 -19.60 -11.54
N PRO A 557 -17.01 -18.96 -12.73
CA PRO A 557 -16.34 -19.46 -13.93
C PRO A 557 -14.82 -19.48 -13.72
N PRO A 558 -14.03 -20.23 -14.52
CA PRO A 558 -12.57 -20.23 -14.39
C PRO A 558 -11.97 -18.82 -14.53
N TRP A 559 -11.05 -18.48 -13.63
CA TRP A 559 -10.35 -17.20 -13.60
C TRP A 559 -8.88 -17.38 -13.24
N ALA A 560 -8.07 -16.34 -13.43
CA ALA A 560 -6.64 -16.36 -13.13
C ALA A 560 -6.35 -15.48 -11.91
N HIS A 561 -5.51 -15.95 -10.97
CA HIS A 561 -5.24 -15.23 -9.73
C HIS A 561 -4.65 -13.83 -9.95
N GLY A 562 -5.06 -12.88 -9.09
CA GLY A 562 -4.67 -11.46 -9.12
C GLY A 562 -3.18 -11.07 -9.18
N PRO A 563 -2.20 -11.82 -8.61
CA PRO A 563 -0.78 -11.45 -8.65
C PRO A 563 -0.25 -11.15 -10.05
N GLY A 564 -0.80 -11.85 -11.05
CA GLY A 564 -0.60 -11.50 -12.44
C GLY A 564 -1.22 -12.50 -13.39
N TYR A 565 -1.91 -11.99 -14.40
CA TYR A 565 -2.49 -12.78 -15.48
C TYR A 565 -2.43 -12.01 -16.81
N ILE A 566 -2.55 -12.73 -17.91
CA ILE A 566 -2.40 -12.21 -19.26
C ILE A 566 -3.60 -12.64 -20.09
N VAL A 567 -4.18 -11.71 -20.83
CA VAL A 567 -5.21 -11.99 -21.83
C VAL A 567 -4.70 -11.64 -23.24
N SER A 568 -5.20 -12.36 -24.24
CA SER A 568 -4.98 -11.99 -25.63
C SER A 568 -5.72 -10.71 -26.00
N ARG A 569 -5.22 -10.02 -27.02
CA ARG A 569 -5.83 -8.81 -27.56
C ARG A 569 -7.32 -8.93 -27.88
N ASP A 570 -7.76 -10.06 -28.44
CA ASP A 570 -9.16 -10.25 -28.83
C ASP A 570 -10.11 -10.35 -27.62
N ILE A 571 -9.65 -10.89 -26.49
CA ILE A 571 -10.39 -10.82 -25.22
C ILE A 571 -10.46 -9.36 -24.76
N ALA A 572 -9.32 -8.67 -24.70
CA ALA A 572 -9.27 -7.28 -24.23
C ALA A 572 -10.14 -6.33 -25.08
N GLU A 573 -10.11 -6.46 -26.41
CA GLU A 573 -10.96 -5.68 -27.33
C GLU A 573 -12.44 -5.98 -27.09
N SER A 574 -12.80 -7.25 -26.90
CA SER A 574 -14.19 -7.64 -26.70
C SER A 574 -14.72 -7.17 -25.34
N VAL A 575 -13.90 -7.19 -24.29
CA VAL A 575 -14.22 -6.62 -22.97
C VAL A 575 -14.50 -5.12 -23.09
N GLY A 576 -13.58 -4.36 -23.71
CA GLY A 576 -13.76 -2.92 -23.91
C GLY A 576 -15.01 -2.57 -24.72
N LYS A 577 -15.28 -3.35 -25.78
CA LYS A 577 -16.48 -3.21 -26.61
C LYS A 577 -17.77 -3.46 -25.82
N LEU A 578 -17.88 -4.61 -25.14
CA LEU A 578 -19.08 -4.96 -24.37
C LEU A 578 -19.35 -3.95 -23.25
N PHE A 579 -18.31 -3.40 -22.63
CA PHE A 579 -18.45 -2.36 -21.62
C PHE A 579 -19.08 -1.10 -22.20
N LYS A 580 -18.57 -0.60 -23.33
CA LYS A 580 -19.10 0.59 -24.02
C LYS A 580 -20.54 0.40 -24.51
N GLU A 581 -20.93 -0.84 -24.80
CA GLU A 581 -22.30 -1.21 -25.17
C GLU A 581 -23.23 -1.40 -23.96
N GLY A 582 -22.74 -1.30 -22.72
CA GLY A 582 -23.51 -1.51 -21.50
C GLY A 582 -23.85 -2.99 -21.22
N ASN A 583 -23.18 -3.92 -21.90
CA ASN A 583 -23.46 -5.36 -21.86
C ASN A 583 -22.48 -6.14 -20.96
N LEU A 584 -21.50 -5.47 -20.36
CA LEU A 584 -20.52 -6.11 -19.48
C LEU A 584 -20.96 -6.05 -18.02
N LYS A 585 -21.17 -7.21 -17.39
CA LYS A 585 -21.47 -7.28 -15.94
C LYS A 585 -20.21 -6.96 -15.14
N MET A 586 -20.15 -5.79 -14.51
CA MET A 586 -19.08 -5.46 -13.57
C MET A 586 -19.18 -6.30 -12.30
N PHE A 587 -18.04 -6.58 -11.69
CA PHE A 587 -17.94 -7.37 -10.46
C PHE A 587 -16.78 -6.87 -9.62
N LYS A 588 -16.91 -6.82 -8.28
CA LYS A 588 -15.93 -6.15 -7.40
C LYS A 588 -14.60 -6.89 -7.24
N LEU A 589 -14.63 -8.23 -7.30
CA LEU A 589 -13.41 -9.05 -7.32
C LEU A 589 -12.89 -9.06 -8.76
N GLU A 590 -11.88 -8.25 -9.03
CA GLU A 590 -11.41 -7.94 -10.39
C GLU A 590 -10.93 -9.16 -11.17
N ASP A 591 -10.16 -10.04 -10.52
CA ASP A 591 -9.65 -11.27 -11.13
C ASP A 591 -10.78 -12.25 -11.49
N VAL A 592 -11.76 -12.40 -10.61
CA VAL A 592 -13.01 -13.12 -10.88
C VAL A 592 -13.83 -12.43 -11.96
N ALA A 593 -13.84 -11.09 -12.02
CA ALA A 593 -14.57 -10.32 -13.03
C ALA A 593 -14.08 -10.67 -14.44
N MET A 594 -12.77 -10.80 -14.65
CA MET A 594 -12.21 -11.25 -15.93
C MET A 594 -12.73 -12.64 -16.33
N GLY A 595 -12.78 -13.59 -15.38
CA GLY A 595 -13.38 -14.92 -15.63
C GLY A 595 -14.87 -14.85 -16.01
N ILE A 596 -15.64 -13.98 -15.34
CA ILE A 596 -17.05 -13.73 -15.66
C ILE A 596 -17.20 -13.15 -17.06
N TRP A 597 -16.38 -12.17 -17.44
CA TRP A 597 -16.41 -11.56 -18.75
C TRP A 597 -16.09 -12.55 -19.86
N ILE A 598 -15.13 -13.43 -19.63
CA ILE A 598 -14.76 -14.47 -20.60
C ILE A 598 -15.85 -15.53 -20.73
N ALA A 599 -16.49 -15.90 -19.63
CA ALA A 599 -17.66 -16.77 -19.66
C ALA A 599 -18.81 -16.14 -20.46
N GLU A 600 -18.99 -14.82 -20.38
CA GLU A 600 -19.94 -14.11 -21.24
C GLU A 600 -19.51 -14.13 -22.70
N LEU A 601 -18.24 -13.81 -23.02
CA LEU A 601 -17.70 -13.86 -24.39
C LEU A 601 -17.82 -15.25 -25.03
N THR A 602 -17.75 -16.31 -24.23
CA THR A 602 -17.95 -17.69 -24.71
C THR A 602 -19.36 -17.89 -25.26
N LYS A 603 -20.38 -17.24 -24.68
CA LYS A 603 -21.75 -17.25 -25.21
C LYS A 603 -21.86 -16.53 -26.55
N HIS A 604 -20.95 -15.60 -26.83
CA HIS A 604 -20.85 -14.87 -28.11
C HIS A 604 -19.88 -15.53 -29.12
N GLY A 605 -19.45 -16.76 -28.85
CA GLY A 605 -18.64 -17.57 -29.78
C GLY A 605 -17.13 -17.44 -29.64
N LEU A 606 -16.62 -16.83 -28.56
CA LEU A 606 -15.20 -16.91 -28.21
C LEU A 606 -14.88 -18.32 -27.69
N GLU A 607 -13.78 -18.91 -28.16
CA GLU A 607 -13.25 -20.16 -27.61
C GLU A 607 -12.09 -19.83 -26.67
N PRO A 608 -12.28 -19.88 -25.33
CA PRO A 608 -11.22 -19.54 -24.39
C PRO A 608 -10.17 -20.65 -24.30
N HIS A 609 -8.90 -20.26 -24.27
CA HIS A 609 -7.75 -21.14 -24.10
C HIS A 609 -7.02 -20.78 -22.80
N TYR A 610 -7.08 -21.67 -21.81
CA TYR A 610 -6.48 -21.45 -20.49
C TYR A 610 -5.09 -22.08 -20.42
N GLU A 611 -4.07 -21.27 -20.17
CA GLU A 611 -2.70 -21.70 -19.91
C GLU A 611 -2.35 -21.49 -18.44
N ASN A 612 -2.26 -22.58 -17.69
CA ASN A 612 -1.97 -22.53 -16.26
C ASN A 612 -0.46 -22.58 -15.97
N ASP A 613 0.06 -21.56 -15.28
CA ASP A 613 1.46 -21.49 -14.86
C ASP A 613 1.61 -21.41 -13.34
N GLY A 614 1.97 -22.55 -12.73
CA GLY A 614 2.22 -22.67 -11.29
C GLY A 614 3.45 -21.92 -10.78
N ARG A 615 4.21 -21.24 -11.65
CA ARG A 615 5.33 -20.36 -11.26
C ARG A 615 4.86 -18.93 -10.92
N ILE A 616 3.59 -18.61 -11.13
CA ILE A 616 2.97 -17.41 -10.58
C ILE A 616 2.63 -17.70 -9.12
N ILE A 617 3.37 -17.08 -8.21
CA ILE A 617 3.30 -17.33 -6.77
C ILE A 617 2.41 -16.27 -6.13
N SER A 618 1.28 -16.69 -5.57
CA SER A 618 0.27 -15.77 -5.02
C SER A 618 0.59 -15.22 -3.65
N ASP A 619 1.46 -15.88 -2.88
CA ASP A 619 1.90 -15.40 -1.58
C ASP A 619 3.37 -15.75 -1.32
N GLY A 620 4.13 -14.78 -0.82
CA GLY A 620 5.58 -14.79 -0.70
C GLY A 620 6.34 -15.03 -2.02
N CYS A 621 7.31 -15.93 -1.96
CA CYS A 621 8.20 -16.23 -3.07
C CYS A 621 8.62 -17.70 -3.04
N LYS A 622 8.71 -18.33 -4.22
CA LYS A 622 9.30 -19.67 -4.40
C LYS A 622 10.32 -19.66 -5.54
N ASP A 623 11.48 -20.27 -5.32
CA ASP A 623 12.53 -20.38 -6.36
C ASP A 623 11.94 -20.95 -7.67
N GLY A 624 12.32 -20.35 -8.80
CA GLY A 624 11.73 -20.65 -10.10
C GLY A 624 10.47 -19.84 -10.44
N TYR A 625 10.10 -18.84 -9.63
CA TYR A 625 8.95 -17.96 -9.89
C TYR A 625 9.05 -17.23 -11.25
N VAL A 626 7.89 -16.99 -11.86
CA VAL A 626 7.68 -16.03 -12.95
C VAL A 626 7.13 -14.72 -12.39
N VAL A 627 6.19 -14.84 -11.45
CA VAL A 627 5.69 -13.72 -10.65
C VAL A 627 5.81 -14.10 -9.17
N ALA A 628 6.31 -13.19 -8.35
CA ALA A 628 6.33 -13.32 -6.89
C ALA A 628 5.53 -12.17 -6.26
N HIS A 629 4.69 -12.48 -5.28
CA HIS A 629 3.75 -11.57 -4.62
C HIS A 629 3.48 -12.14 -3.22
N TYR A 630 3.35 -11.38 -2.14
CA TYR A 630 3.50 -9.94 -1.94
C TYR A 630 4.97 -9.56 -1.72
N GLN A 631 5.49 -8.56 -2.45
CA GLN A 631 6.87 -8.09 -2.35
C GLN A 631 6.91 -6.62 -1.93
N SER A 632 7.62 -6.33 -0.84
CA SER A 632 7.95 -4.97 -0.42
C SER A 632 8.99 -4.34 -1.36
N PRO A 633 9.13 -3.00 -1.38
CA PRO A 633 10.19 -2.32 -2.12
C PRO A 633 11.61 -2.88 -1.90
N ALA A 634 11.92 -3.28 -0.66
CA ALA A 634 13.21 -3.86 -0.30
C ALA A 634 13.37 -5.28 -0.86
N GLU A 635 12.33 -6.10 -0.79
CA GLU A 635 12.34 -7.44 -1.36
C GLU A 635 12.46 -7.42 -2.89
N MET A 636 11.73 -6.54 -3.58
CA MET A 636 11.88 -6.35 -5.03
C MET A 636 13.33 -6.02 -5.42
N THR A 637 13.97 -5.13 -4.66
CA THR A 637 15.38 -4.77 -4.88
C THR A 637 16.30 -5.96 -4.67
N CYS A 638 16.04 -6.77 -3.65
CA CYS A 638 16.77 -7.99 -3.39
C CYS A 638 16.58 -9.05 -4.51
N LEU A 639 15.35 -9.28 -4.97
CA LEU A 639 15.03 -10.19 -6.07
C LEU A 639 15.73 -9.75 -7.37
N TRP A 640 15.70 -8.46 -7.67
CA TRP A 640 16.37 -7.89 -8.84
C TRP A 640 17.87 -8.12 -8.80
N ARG A 641 18.53 -7.81 -7.67
CA ARG A 641 19.97 -8.05 -7.51
C ARG A 641 20.33 -9.52 -7.72
N LYS A 642 19.56 -10.45 -7.14
CA LYS A 642 19.77 -11.90 -7.33
C LYS A 642 19.62 -12.31 -8.79
N TYR A 643 18.63 -11.76 -9.48
CA TYR A 643 18.49 -11.96 -10.92
C TYR A 643 19.69 -11.42 -11.69
N GLN A 644 20.16 -10.20 -11.40
CA GLN A 644 21.31 -9.61 -12.08
C GLN A 644 22.58 -10.47 -11.91
N GLU A 645 22.81 -11.00 -10.72
CA GLU A 645 23.97 -11.84 -10.38
C GLU A 645 23.90 -13.24 -11.00
N THR A 646 22.71 -13.87 -11.00
CA THR A 646 22.58 -15.30 -11.29
C THR A 646 21.82 -15.65 -12.56
N LYS A 647 21.05 -14.68 -13.09
CA LYS A 647 20.07 -14.87 -14.17
C LYS A 647 19.02 -15.94 -13.86
N ARG A 648 18.72 -16.14 -12.57
CA ARG A 648 17.74 -17.12 -12.07
C ARG A 648 16.72 -16.46 -11.14
N SER A 649 15.52 -17.03 -11.08
CA SER A 649 14.50 -16.67 -10.10
C SER A 649 14.82 -17.29 -8.75
N LEU A 650 15.50 -16.54 -7.89
CA LEU A 650 15.88 -16.97 -6.54
C LEU A 650 15.27 -16.03 -5.50
N CYS A 651 14.53 -16.61 -4.55
CA CYS A 651 13.89 -15.84 -3.49
C CYS A 651 14.91 -15.27 -2.52
N CYS A 652 14.60 -14.11 -1.96
CA CYS A 652 15.32 -13.56 -0.83
C CYS A 652 15.13 -14.50 0.36
N ARG A 653 16.23 -14.96 0.96
CA ARG A 653 16.14 -15.68 2.24
C ARG A 653 16.03 -14.63 3.32
N GLU A 654 15.18 -14.83 4.31
CA GLU A 654 15.17 -14.04 5.53
C GLU A 654 16.59 -13.99 6.10
N TRP A 655 17.10 -12.78 6.35
CA TRP A 655 18.40 -12.54 6.99
C TRP A 655 18.25 -12.43 8.49
#